data_AF-A0AAX6IBS6-F1
#
_entry.id   AF-A0AAX6IBS6-F1
#
_cell.length_a   1.000
_cell.length_b   1.000
_cell.length_c   1.000
_cell.angle_alpha   90.00
_cell.angle_beta   90.00
_cell.angle_gamma   90.00
#
_symmetry.space_group_name_H-M   'P 1'
#
loop_
_entity.id
_entity.type
_entity.pdbx_description
1 polymer ?
#
loop_
_entity_poly.entity_id
_entity_poly.type
_entity_poly.pdbx_seq_one_letter_code
_entity_poly.pdbx_strand_id
1 'polypeptide(L)'
;MDVDSSMSSESENDPVAPNMHDPAVTEPSDSSSPPPTDGSGSPPSLAAAAASPPAAGPRPAPTYSAVNAVIEKKEDGPGSRCGHTLTAVAAVGEEGSPGYIGPRLILFGGATALEGNSATPPSSAGSAGIRLAGATADVHCYDVLSNKWSRLTPLGEPPSPRAAHVATAVGTMVVIQGGIGPAGLSAEDLHVLDLTQQRPRWHRVVVQGPGPGPRYGHVMALVGQRFLLAIGGNDGKRPLADVWALDTAAKPYEWRKLEPEGEGPPPCMYATASARSDGLLLLCGGRDQSSVPLASAYGLAKHRDGRWEWAIAPGVSPSPRYQHAAVFVNARLHVSGGALGGGRMVEDSSSIAVLDTAAGVWCDTKSVVTSPRTGRYSADAAGGDASVELTRRCRHAAAAVGDLIFIYGGLRGGVLLDDLLVAEDLAAAETTSAASHAAAAAASNVQPGRSPGRYPFSDERTRQGIPEAAPDGAVVLGTPVAAPVNGDMYTDISSENAMLQGPRRLSKGVDYLVEASAAEAEAISATLAAAKARQVNGEAEQVPDRDRGAEATPSGPLIKVPEPSLSNSTTPHGVRLHHRAVVVAAETGGALGGMVRQLSIDQFENEGRRVSYGTPENATAARKLLDRQMSINSVPKKVIAHLLKPRGWKPPVRRQFFLDCNEIADLCDSAERIFSSEPSVLQIKAPVKIFGDLHGQFGDLMRLFDEYGAPSTAGDIAYIDYLFLGDYVDRGQHSLETISLLLALKVEYPCNVHLIRGNHEAADINALFGFRIECIERMGERDGIWAWHRINRLFNWLPLAALIEKKIICMHGGIGRSINHIEQIENLQRPITMEAGSVVLMDLLWSDPTENDSVEGLRPNARGPGLVTFGPDRVMEFCNNNDLQLIVRAHECVMDGFERFAQGHLITLFSATNYCGTANNAGAILVLGRDLVVVPKLIHPLPPAINSPETSPERHIEDTWMQELNANRPPTPTRGRPQVANDRGSLAWI
;
A
#
# COMPACT_ATOMS: atom_id res chain seq x y z
N MET A 1 44.38 25.59 57.47
CA MET A 1 43.44 24.93 58.40
C MET A 1 43.05 23.58 57.79
N ASP A 2 43.94 22.58 57.67
CA ASP A 2 44.86 21.96 58.67
C ASP A 2 44.09 20.96 59.56
N VAL A 3 44.52 19.71 59.81
CA VAL A 3 45.48 18.75 59.18
C VAL A 3 45.00 17.32 59.54
N ASP A 4 45.61 16.27 58.96
CA ASP A 4 46.18 15.06 59.63
C ASP A 4 45.88 13.71 58.90
N SER A 5 46.79 12.71 58.86
CA SER A 5 48.26 12.73 59.02
C SER A 5 48.93 11.39 58.61
N SER A 6 50.20 11.46 58.21
CA SER A 6 51.30 10.50 58.50
C SER A 6 51.46 9.12 57.80
N MET A 7 52.76 8.78 57.61
CA MET A 7 53.42 7.44 57.57
C MET A 7 53.25 6.53 56.33
N SER A 8 54.23 5.72 55.89
CA SER A 8 55.72 5.70 56.04
C SER A 8 56.35 4.59 55.17
N SER A 9 57.59 4.79 54.69
CA SER A 9 58.67 3.80 54.43
C SER A 9 58.41 2.44 53.74
N GLU A 10 59.09 2.21 52.60
CA GLU A 10 60.08 1.14 52.30
C GLU A 10 59.67 -0.36 52.47
N SER A 11 60.18 -1.34 51.72
CA SER A 11 61.35 -1.49 50.80
C SER A 11 60.99 -2.52 49.67
N GLU A 12 61.77 -2.90 48.65
CA GLU A 12 63.15 -2.62 48.16
C GLU A 12 63.32 -3.16 46.72
N ASN A 13 64.36 -2.69 45.99
CA ASN A 13 65.08 -3.37 44.90
C ASN A 13 64.44 -3.60 43.49
N ASP A 14 64.85 -2.71 42.58
CA ASP A 14 65.42 -2.96 41.22
C ASP A 14 66.38 -4.20 41.14
N PRO A 15 66.90 -4.66 39.96
CA PRO A 15 66.98 -3.99 38.64
C PRO A 15 66.72 -4.86 37.37
N VAL A 16 66.72 -4.19 36.20
CA VAL A 16 67.39 -4.47 34.89
C VAL A 16 67.51 -5.93 34.32
N ALA A 17 67.43 -6.03 32.98
CA ALA A 17 67.74 -7.16 32.07
C ALA A 17 69.18 -7.77 32.24
N PRO A 18 69.67 -8.81 31.48
CA PRO A 18 69.23 -9.36 30.18
C PRO A 18 69.45 -10.90 29.99
N ASN A 19 69.64 -11.36 28.73
CA ASN A 19 70.12 -12.68 28.24
C ASN A 19 69.09 -13.84 28.27
N MET A 20 68.98 -14.72 27.25
CA MET A 20 70.02 -15.26 26.35
C MET A 20 69.61 -15.51 24.88
N HIS A 21 70.55 -15.19 23.99
CA HIS A 21 71.02 -15.90 22.77
C HIS A 21 70.09 -16.58 21.73
N ASP A 22 70.31 -16.11 20.49
CA ASP A 22 70.62 -16.88 19.26
C ASP A 22 69.52 -17.60 18.45
N PRO A 23 69.72 -17.78 17.11
CA PRO A 23 70.11 -16.72 16.16
C PRO A 23 69.41 -16.84 14.78
N ALA A 24 69.66 -15.84 13.92
CA ALA A 24 69.67 -15.91 12.45
C ALA A 24 68.41 -16.39 11.68
N VAL A 25 67.80 -15.46 10.94
CA VAL A 25 67.19 -15.76 9.64
C VAL A 25 67.82 -14.83 8.59
N THR A 26 68.32 -15.45 7.52
CA THR A 26 68.92 -14.78 6.35
C THR A 26 67.88 -14.33 5.33
N GLU A 27 68.11 -13.15 4.76
CA GLU A 27 67.68 -12.70 3.43
C GLU A 27 68.07 -13.70 2.29
N PRO A 28 67.63 -13.59 1.00
CA PRO A 28 67.47 -12.31 0.27
C PRO A 28 66.44 -12.17 -0.90
N SER A 29 66.30 -10.92 -1.35
CA SER A 29 66.26 -10.42 -2.76
C SER A 29 65.28 -10.93 -3.85
N ASP A 30 64.35 -10.04 -4.26
CA ASP A 30 64.41 -9.17 -5.46
C ASP A 30 64.24 -9.70 -6.92
N SER A 31 63.83 -8.77 -7.81
CA SER A 31 63.76 -8.80 -9.29
C SER A 31 62.59 -9.60 -9.93
N SER A 32 62.07 -9.29 -11.14
CA SER A 32 62.37 -8.25 -12.16
C SER A 32 61.16 -8.02 -13.11
N SER A 33 61.18 -6.92 -13.87
CA SER A 33 60.22 -6.58 -14.94
C SER A 33 60.86 -6.58 -16.35
N PRO A 34 60.05 -6.72 -17.43
CA PRO A 34 60.43 -6.26 -18.78
C PRO A 34 59.55 -5.09 -19.31
N PRO A 35 59.96 -4.42 -20.42
CA PRO A 35 59.68 -2.99 -20.67
C PRO A 35 58.59 -2.66 -21.73
N PRO A 36 58.21 -1.37 -21.92
CA PRO A 36 57.15 -0.94 -22.85
C PRO A 36 57.64 -0.69 -24.29
N THR A 37 56.69 -0.50 -25.22
CA THR A 37 56.96 0.08 -26.56
C THR A 37 55.90 1.11 -26.93
N ASP A 38 56.35 2.27 -27.41
CA ASP A 38 55.50 3.38 -27.89
C ASP A 38 54.87 3.09 -29.26
N GLY A 39 53.67 3.63 -29.50
CA GLY A 39 52.97 3.54 -30.78
C GLY A 39 51.84 4.55 -30.90
N SER A 40 52.15 5.75 -31.40
CA SER A 40 51.18 6.83 -31.62
C SER A 40 50.22 6.54 -32.78
N GLY A 41 48.93 6.87 -32.62
CA GLY A 41 47.98 6.82 -33.73
C GLY A 41 46.49 6.88 -33.36
N SER A 42 45.94 8.08 -33.22
CA SER A 42 44.48 8.30 -33.38
C SER A 42 44.13 8.19 -34.87
N PRO A 43 43.01 7.56 -35.27
CA PRO A 43 41.83 8.36 -35.68
C PRO A 43 40.49 7.64 -35.28
N PRO A 44 39.29 7.87 -35.88
CA PRO A 44 38.18 8.39 -35.06
C PRO A 44 36.94 7.49 -34.94
N SER A 45 36.12 7.78 -33.93
CA SER A 45 34.67 7.56 -33.80
C SER A 45 33.99 6.36 -34.50
N LEU A 46 33.39 5.47 -33.69
CA LEU A 46 32.10 4.83 -34.02
C LEU A 46 31.39 4.46 -32.71
N ALA A 47 30.20 5.03 -32.47
CA ALA A 47 29.40 4.73 -31.29
C ALA A 47 28.67 3.39 -31.48
N ALA A 48 29.04 2.38 -30.71
CA ALA A 48 28.31 1.11 -30.65
C ALA A 48 27.19 1.21 -29.59
N ALA A 49 25.95 0.95 -30.00
CA ALA A 49 24.84 0.85 -29.07
C ALA A 49 25.03 -0.38 -28.16
N ALA A 50 25.01 -0.17 -26.85
CA ALA A 50 25.09 -1.27 -25.89
C ALA A 50 23.79 -2.10 -25.94
N ALA A 51 23.93 -3.40 -26.21
CA ALA A 51 22.82 -4.33 -26.13
C ALA A 51 22.41 -4.56 -24.66
N SER A 52 21.10 -4.62 -24.40
CA SER A 52 20.56 -5.02 -23.10
C SER A 52 20.95 -6.47 -22.76
N PRO A 53 21.34 -6.77 -21.51
CA PRO A 53 21.66 -8.14 -21.11
C PRO A 53 20.39 -9.03 -21.16
N PRO A 54 20.54 -10.36 -21.35
CA PRO A 54 19.41 -11.28 -21.37
C PRO A 54 18.76 -11.40 -19.99
N ALA A 55 17.44 -11.57 -19.95
CA ALA A 55 16.69 -11.76 -18.72
C ALA A 55 17.17 -13.00 -17.96
N ALA A 56 17.52 -12.83 -16.68
CA ALA A 56 17.98 -13.92 -15.82
C ALA A 56 16.83 -14.89 -15.48
N GLY A 57 17.10 -16.20 -15.58
CA GLY A 57 16.13 -17.23 -15.18
C GLY A 57 15.94 -17.35 -13.66
N PRO A 58 15.01 -18.20 -13.20
CA PRO A 58 14.70 -18.35 -11.78
C PRO A 58 15.96 -18.79 -10.99
N ARG A 59 16.30 -18.02 -9.97
CA ARG A 59 17.54 -18.24 -9.20
C ARG A 59 17.39 -19.38 -8.19
N PRO A 60 18.48 -20.10 -7.84
CA PRO A 60 18.47 -21.10 -6.77
C PRO A 60 18.07 -20.53 -5.40
N ALA A 61 17.93 -21.42 -4.43
CA ALA A 61 17.79 -21.07 -3.02
C ALA A 61 19.13 -20.55 -2.43
N PRO A 62 19.11 -19.58 -1.50
CA PRO A 62 20.33 -19.04 -0.90
C PRO A 62 20.99 -20.03 0.07
N THR A 63 22.30 -19.91 0.22
CA THR A 63 23.10 -20.66 1.21
C THR A 63 23.09 -19.97 2.56
N TYR A 64 23.05 -20.76 3.64
CA TYR A 64 23.07 -20.25 5.02
C TYR A 64 24.47 -20.34 5.64
N SER A 65 24.81 -19.34 6.44
CA SER A 65 26.01 -19.30 7.30
C SER A 65 25.63 -19.14 8.77
N ALA A 66 26.50 -19.61 9.68
CA ALA A 66 26.31 -19.40 11.12
C ALA A 66 26.66 -17.96 11.53
N VAL A 67 25.86 -17.39 12.43
CA VAL A 67 26.05 -16.05 13.00
C VAL A 67 26.75 -16.16 14.34
N ASN A 68 27.92 -15.55 14.46
CA ASN A 68 28.61 -15.37 15.74
C ASN A 68 27.95 -14.20 16.51
N ALA A 69 26.81 -14.48 17.12
CA ALA A 69 26.04 -13.49 17.88
C ALA A 69 26.69 -13.17 19.23
N VAL A 70 26.68 -11.89 19.61
CA VAL A 70 27.17 -11.40 20.89
C VAL A 70 26.23 -11.85 22.00
N ILE A 71 26.77 -12.56 22.99
CA ILE A 71 26.09 -13.01 24.21
C ILE A 71 26.95 -12.53 25.39
N GLU A 72 26.48 -11.51 26.11
CA GLU A 72 27.23 -10.93 27.24
C GLU A 72 27.12 -11.80 28.51
N LYS A 73 25.92 -12.33 28.79
CA LYS A 73 25.67 -13.25 29.90
C LYS A 73 25.12 -14.56 29.37
N LYS A 74 25.43 -15.66 30.05
CA LYS A 74 25.01 -17.00 29.62
C LYS A 74 23.49 -17.12 29.45
N GLU A 75 22.73 -16.42 30.30
CA GLU A 75 21.27 -16.37 30.24
C GLU A 75 20.70 -15.52 29.09
N ASP A 76 21.47 -14.63 28.46
CA ASP A 76 21.00 -13.83 27.32
C ASP A 76 20.80 -14.68 26.07
N GLY A 77 21.66 -15.68 25.87
CA GLY A 77 21.57 -16.65 24.79
C GLY A 77 20.37 -17.61 24.98
N PRO A 78 19.59 -17.93 23.93
CA PRO A 78 18.49 -18.88 24.07
C PRO A 78 18.93 -20.33 24.33
N GLY A 79 20.14 -20.72 23.91
CA GLY A 79 20.64 -22.09 24.07
C GLY A 79 19.81 -23.14 23.32
N SER A 80 20.12 -24.42 23.52
CA SER A 80 19.64 -25.50 22.63
C SER A 80 18.15 -25.77 22.80
N ARG A 81 17.35 -25.54 21.74
CA ARG A 81 15.89 -25.67 21.80
C ARG A 81 15.24 -25.93 20.45
N CYS A 82 14.08 -26.60 20.48
CA CYS A 82 13.24 -26.80 19.29
C CYS A 82 11.74 -26.61 19.62
N GLY A 83 10.91 -26.40 18.60
CA GLY A 83 9.49 -26.10 18.75
C GLY A 83 9.20 -24.76 19.42
N HIS A 84 10.17 -23.84 19.38
CA HIS A 84 9.99 -22.43 19.76
C HIS A 84 9.46 -21.64 18.55
N THR A 85 9.13 -20.37 18.76
CA THR A 85 8.83 -19.42 17.68
C THR A 85 9.92 -18.35 17.61
N LEU A 86 10.19 -17.83 16.41
CA LEU A 86 11.05 -16.68 16.14
C LEU A 86 10.23 -15.69 15.32
N THR A 87 10.05 -14.47 15.81
CA THR A 87 9.18 -13.46 15.19
C THR A 87 9.98 -12.19 14.91
N ALA A 88 10.04 -11.75 13.65
CA ALA A 88 10.61 -10.45 13.32
C ALA A 88 9.67 -9.33 13.78
N VAL A 89 10.22 -8.30 14.42
CA VAL A 89 9.52 -7.08 14.82
C VAL A 89 10.24 -5.90 14.17
N ALA A 90 9.47 -5.07 13.48
CA ALA A 90 9.97 -3.89 12.79
C ALA A 90 10.60 -2.87 13.75
N ALA A 91 11.45 -2.00 13.19
CA ALA A 91 12.03 -0.88 13.93
C ALA A 91 10.96 0.11 14.42
N VAL A 92 11.30 0.88 15.45
CA VAL A 92 10.42 1.87 16.10
C VAL A 92 11.14 3.20 16.19
N GLY A 93 10.49 4.28 15.74
CA GLY A 93 11.08 5.62 15.67
C GLY A 93 11.94 5.84 14.42
N GLU A 94 12.48 7.03 14.29
CA GLU A 94 13.39 7.40 13.19
C GLU A 94 14.83 7.05 13.54
N GLU A 95 15.58 6.52 12.57
CA GLU A 95 16.98 6.15 12.74
C GLU A 95 17.84 7.36 13.11
N GLY A 96 18.67 7.22 14.15
CA GLY A 96 19.44 8.33 14.73
C GLY A 96 18.71 9.14 15.80
N SER A 97 17.40 8.95 16.01
CA SER A 97 16.68 9.59 17.13
C SER A 97 17.00 8.92 18.49
N PRO A 98 16.95 9.64 19.62
CA PRO A 98 17.23 9.06 20.96
C PRO A 98 16.24 7.97 21.41
N GLY A 99 15.12 7.81 20.69
CA GLY A 99 14.12 6.78 20.94
C GLY A 99 14.11 5.66 19.88
N TYR A 100 15.06 5.64 18.95
CA TYR A 100 15.14 4.62 17.92
C TYR A 100 15.37 3.24 18.51
N ILE A 101 14.60 2.26 18.07
CA ILE A 101 14.82 0.85 18.36
C ILE A 101 14.88 0.12 17.02
N GLY A 102 16.02 -0.52 16.75
CA GLY A 102 16.25 -1.23 15.49
C GLY A 102 15.36 -2.46 15.30
N PRO A 103 15.39 -3.07 14.10
CA PRO A 103 14.68 -4.31 13.84
C PRO A 103 15.27 -5.45 14.67
N ARG A 104 14.39 -6.32 15.17
CA ARG A 104 14.72 -7.33 16.20
C ARG A 104 13.95 -8.61 16.01
N LEU A 105 14.56 -9.73 16.39
CA LEU A 105 13.92 -11.04 16.39
C LEU A 105 13.55 -11.43 17.82
N ILE A 106 12.29 -11.77 18.04
CA ILE A 106 11.75 -12.18 19.33
C ILE A 106 11.56 -13.70 19.31
N LEU A 107 12.33 -14.39 20.15
CA LEU A 107 12.19 -15.81 20.38
C LEU A 107 11.32 -16.05 21.62
N PHE A 108 10.36 -16.98 21.52
CA PHE A 108 9.54 -17.41 22.67
C PHE A 108 9.47 -18.94 22.81
N GLY A 109 9.68 -19.40 24.04
CA GLY A 109 9.42 -20.78 24.49
C GLY A 109 10.23 -21.86 23.79
N GLY A 110 9.58 -23.00 23.53
CA GLY A 110 10.18 -24.22 22.97
C GLY A 110 10.65 -25.22 24.03
N ALA A 111 11.07 -26.41 23.58
CA ALA A 111 11.58 -27.49 24.40
C ALA A 111 13.12 -27.56 24.36
N THR A 112 13.75 -27.58 25.53
CA THR A 112 15.22 -27.63 25.73
C THR A 112 15.73 -29.04 26.07
N ALA A 113 14.87 -30.06 26.05
CA ALA A 113 15.23 -31.45 26.33
C ALA A 113 14.48 -32.46 25.43
N LEU A 114 15.08 -33.63 25.25
CA LEU A 114 14.54 -34.75 24.49
C LEU A 114 14.23 -35.95 25.41
N GLU A 115 13.35 -36.84 24.95
CA GLU A 115 13.01 -38.08 25.64
C GLU A 115 14.04 -39.18 25.30
N GLY A 116 14.52 -39.92 26.31
CA GLY A 116 15.25 -41.17 26.09
C GLY A 116 16.76 -41.20 26.35
N ASN A 117 17.40 -40.15 26.89
CA ASN A 117 18.85 -40.18 27.13
C ASN A 117 19.23 -40.99 28.40
N SER A 118 19.14 -42.32 28.31
CA SER A 118 19.47 -43.26 29.39
C SER A 118 20.30 -44.45 28.89
N ALA A 119 21.61 -44.22 28.78
CA ALA A 119 22.70 -45.23 28.88
C ALA A 119 22.56 -46.56 28.11
N THR A 120 21.85 -46.62 26.99
CA THR A 120 21.80 -47.77 26.08
C THR A 120 21.89 -47.29 24.63
N PRO A 121 22.56 -48.04 23.73
CA PRO A 121 22.78 -47.58 22.35
C PRO A 121 21.46 -47.58 21.55
N PRO A 122 21.22 -46.55 20.72
CA PRO A 122 19.91 -46.36 20.09
C PRO A 122 19.66 -47.39 18.96
N SER A 123 18.56 -48.14 19.08
CA SER A 123 18.04 -48.96 17.97
C SER A 123 17.08 -48.13 17.11
N SER A 124 17.49 -47.86 15.87
CA SER A 124 16.76 -47.09 14.82
C SER A 124 16.49 -45.61 15.14
N ALA A 125 16.94 -44.72 14.24
CA ALA A 125 16.91 -43.26 14.41
C ALA A 125 15.52 -42.61 14.13
N GLY A 126 14.42 -43.26 14.56
CA GLY A 126 13.05 -42.90 14.16
C GLY A 126 12.19 -42.19 15.21
N SER A 127 12.60 -42.11 16.48
CA SER A 127 11.69 -41.70 17.58
C SER A 127 12.34 -40.92 18.74
N ALA A 128 13.08 -39.84 18.43
CA ALA A 128 13.44 -38.86 19.45
C ALA A 128 12.23 -37.94 19.76
N GLY A 129 11.51 -38.23 20.85
CA GLY A 129 10.45 -37.37 21.38
C GLY A 129 11.00 -36.09 21.99
N ILE A 130 10.22 -35.01 22.02
CA ILE A 130 10.57 -33.81 22.80
C ILE A 130 10.07 -34.00 24.22
N ARG A 131 10.94 -33.79 25.22
CA ARG A 131 10.53 -33.94 26.62
C ARG A 131 9.79 -32.69 27.03
N LEU A 132 8.46 -32.76 27.08
CA LEU A 132 7.60 -31.60 27.38
C LEU A 132 7.88 -30.97 28.76
N ALA A 133 8.45 -31.72 29.71
CA ALA A 133 8.93 -31.17 30.98
C ALA A 133 10.09 -30.16 30.84
N GLY A 134 10.77 -30.13 29.69
CA GLY A 134 11.77 -29.11 29.32
C GLY A 134 11.20 -28.00 28.43
N ALA A 135 9.88 -27.85 28.32
CA ALA A 135 9.28 -26.69 27.67
C ALA A 135 9.47 -25.44 28.54
N THR A 136 9.79 -24.29 27.92
CA THR A 136 10.00 -23.02 28.63
C THR A 136 9.01 -21.94 28.20
N ALA A 137 8.96 -20.84 28.94
CA ALA A 137 8.25 -19.60 28.60
C ALA A 137 9.23 -18.42 28.45
N ASP A 138 10.51 -18.70 28.17
CA ASP A 138 11.53 -17.67 28.08
C ASP A 138 11.34 -16.81 26.84
N VAL A 139 11.61 -15.51 26.99
CA VAL A 139 11.66 -14.54 25.90
C VAL A 139 13.11 -14.10 25.71
N HIS A 140 13.60 -14.22 24.47
CA HIS A 140 14.90 -13.67 24.09
C HIS A 140 14.72 -12.71 22.90
N CYS A 141 15.53 -11.65 22.87
CA CYS A 141 15.55 -10.66 21.81
C CYS A 141 16.93 -10.64 21.17
N TYR A 142 16.99 -10.89 19.86
CA TYR A 142 18.17 -10.66 19.04
C TYR A 142 18.02 -9.32 18.32
N ASP A 143 18.89 -8.38 18.62
CA ASP A 143 19.00 -7.11 17.91
C ASP A 143 19.86 -7.31 16.66
N VAL A 144 19.28 -7.01 15.49
CA VAL A 144 19.89 -7.35 14.20
C VAL A 144 21.05 -6.41 13.85
N LEU A 145 21.01 -5.15 14.30
CA LEU A 145 22.02 -4.15 13.98
C LEU A 145 23.28 -4.31 14.85
N SER A 146 23.10 -4.59 16.14
CA SER A 146 24.19 -4.83 17.09
C SER A 146 24.65 -6.29 17.17
N ASN A 147 24.01 -7.19 16.41
CA ASN A 147 24.28 -8.63 16.40
C ASN A 147 24.28 -9.24 17.82
N LYS A 148 23.33 -8.85 18.67
CA LYS A 148 23.36 -9.14 20.11
C LYS A 148 22.09 -9.84 20.59
N TRP A 149 22.26 -10.93 21.34
CA TRP A 149 21.20 -11.54 22.13
C TRP A 149 21.05 -10.87 23.50
N SER A 150 19.81 -10.81 23.97
CA SER A 150 19.44 -10.38 25.32
C SER A 150 18.25 -11.20 25.82
N ARG A 151 18.22 -11.54 27.11
CA ARG A 151 17.03 -12.14 27.72
C ARG A 151 16.07 -11.06 28.17
N LEU A 152 14.83 -11.11 27.71
CA LEU A 152 13.79 -10.20 28.17
C LEU A 152 13.12 -10.78 29.41
N THR A 153 12.80 -9.89 30.36
CA THR A 153 11.97 -10.19 31.55
C THR A 153 10.73 -9.29 31.53
N PRO A 154 9.72 -9.61 30.69
CA PRO A 154 8.54 -8.77 30.56
C PRO A 154 7.73 -8.73 31.86
N LEU A 155 7.05 -7.60 32.09
CA LEU A 155 6.12 -7.44 33.20
C LEU A 155 4.78 -8.13 32.91
N GLY A 156 4.01 -8.49 33.95
CA GLY A 156 2.71 -9.15 33.81
C GLY A 156 2.81 -10.68 33.66
N GLU A 157 1.66 -11.34 33.57
CA GLU A 157 1.56 -12.80 33.55
C GLU A 157 1.94 -13.38 32.17
N PRO A 158 3.01 -14.20 32.07
CA PRO A 158 3.41 -14.83 30.81
C PRO A 158 2.49 -16.00 30.44
N PRO A 159 2.49 -16.42 29.16
CA PRO A 159 1.88 -17.69 28.77
C PRO A 159 2.59 -18.85 29.47
N SER A 160 1.86 -19.92 29.80
CA SER A 160 2.44 -21.14 30.37
C SER A 160 3.57 -21.71 29.48
N PRO A 161 4.63 -22.33 30.05
CA PRO A 161 5.70 -22.96 29.27
C PRO A 161 5.19 -23.92 28.20
N ARG A 162 5.66 -23.75 26.96
CA ARG A 162 5.08 -24.41 25.78
C ARG A 162 6.04 -24.52 24.60
N ALA A 163 5.79 -25.54 23.78
CA ALA A 163 6.40 -25.76 22.48
C ALA A 163 5.31 -26.04 21.44
N ALA A 164 5.64 -25.94 20.15
CA ALA A 164 4.71 -26.09 19.02
C ALA A 164 3.47 -25.18 19.13
N HIS A 165 3.61 -24.05 19.81
CA HIS A 165 2.74 -22.89 19.72
C HIS A 165 3.07 -22.10 18.45
N VAL A 166 2.29 -21.06 18.20
CA VAL A 166 2.50 -20.10 17.11
C VAL A 166 2.75 -18.71 17.67
N ALA A 167 3.47 -17.89 16.91
CA ALA A 167 3.62 -16.48 17.19
C ALA A 167 3.60 -15.69 15.88
N THR A 168 3.06 -14.47 15.91
CA THR A 168 3.11 -13.55 14.76
C THR A 168 3.19 -12.11 15.24
N ALA A 169 3.76 -11.22 14.44
CA ALA A 169 3.82 -9.80 14.74
C ALA A 169 2.47 -9.13 14.41
N VAL A 170 2.03 -8.22 15.28
CA VAL A 170 0.93 -7.29 15.00
C VAL A 170 1.45 -5.89 15.34
N GLY A 171 1.87 -5.17 14.30
CA GLY A 171 2.68 -3.96 14.46
C GLY A 171 3.99 -4.26 15.20
N THR A 172 4.18 -3.60 16.35
CA THR A 172 5.35 -3.78 17.22
C THR A 172 5.17 -4.84 18.31
N MET A 173 4.01 -5.49 18.38
CA MET A 173 3.69 -6.49 19.41
C MET A 173 3.80 -7.91 18.86
N VAL A 174 4.08 -8.90 19.72
CA VAL A 174 4.10 -10.32 19.33
C VAL A 174 2.91 -11.05 19.97
N VAL A 175 2.05 -11.62 19.12
CA VAL A 175 0.86 -12.37 19.54
C VAL A 175 1.16 -13.86 19.54
N ILE A 176 0.82 -14.58 20.60
CA ILE A 176 1.09 -16.01 20.81
C ILE A 176 -0.20 -16.76 21.14
N GLN A 177 -0.38 -17.94 20.53
CA GLN A 177 -1.58 -18.77 20.70
C GLN A 177 -1.25 -20.28 20.79
N GLY A 178 -2.01 -21.00 21.61
CA GLY A 178 -1.99 -22.47 21.71
C GLY A 178 -0.61 -23.05 22.05
N GLY A 179 -0.34 -24.29 21.66
CA GLY A 179 0.88 -25.05 21.96
C GLY A 179 0.65 -26.24 22.89
N ILE A 180 1.76 -26.88 23.28
CA ILE A 180 1.78 -28.01 24.21
C ILE A 180 2.94 -27.85 25.20
N GLY A 181 2.65 -28.05 26.49
CA GLY A 181 3.59 -27.86 27.60
C GLY A 181 3.65 -29.05 28.56
N PRO A 182 4.28 -28.91 29.74
CA PRO A 182 4.45 -30.00 30.70
C PRO A 182 3.11 -30.57 31.22
N ALA A 183 2.06 -29.74 31.27
CA ALA A 183 0.72 -30.09 31.72
C ALA A 183 -0.20 -30.64 30.60
N GLY A 184 0.34 -30.88 29.40
CA GLY A 184 -0.44 -31.22 28.21
C GLY A 184 -0.70 -29.99 27.32
N LEU A 185 -1.82 -29.99 26.59
CA LEU A 185 -2.17 -28.89 25.69
C LEU A 185 -2.26 -27.56 26.45
N SER A 186 -1.69 -26.51 25.87
CA SER A 186 -1.96 -25.15 26.32
C SER A 186 -3.43 -24.81 26.10
N ALA A 187 -3.98 -23.94 26.93
CA ALA A 187 -5.34 -23.45 26.76
C ALA A 187 -5.53 -22.76 25.39
N GLU A 188 -6.78 -22.42 25.04
CA GLU A 188 -7.08 -21.52 23.92
C GLU A 188 -6.68 -20.05 24.20
N ASP A 189 -5.66 -19.85 25.02
CA ASP A 189 -5.21 -18.55 25.48
C ASP A 189 -4.49 -17.78 24.37
N LEU A 190 -4.86 -16.51 24.24
CA LEU A 190 -4.23 -15.55 23.34
C LEU A 190 -3.47 -14.53 24.20
N HIS A 191 -2.16 -14.46 24.01
CA HIS A 191 -1.29 -13.55 24.75
C HIS A 191 -0.58 -12.61 23.80
N VAL A 192 -0.35 -11.39 24.26
CA VAL A 192 0.36 -10.34 23.52
C VAL A 192 1.55 -9.88 24.36
N LEU A 193 2.74 -9.99 23.79
CA LEU A 193 3.94 -9.33 24.28
C LEU A 193 4.01 -7.95 23.62
N ASP A 194 3.70 -6.92 24.41
CA ASP A 194 3.86 -5.52 24.04
C ASP A 194 5.33 -5.11 24.18
N LEU A 195 5.91 -4.61 23.08
CA LEU A 195 7.29 -4.15 22.97
C LEU A 195 7.37 -2.66 22.60
N THR A 196 6.27 -1.90 22.74
CA THR A 196 6.22 -0.44 22.54
C THR A 196 6.92 0.33 23.66
N GLN A 197 6.97 -0.25 24.86
CA GLN A 197 7.53 0.35 26.06
C GLN A 197 8.97 -0.14 26.31
N GLN A 198 9.79 0.71 26.93
CA GLN A 198 11.17 0.41 27.35
C GLN A 198 11.29 -0.87 28.22
N ARG A 199 10.22 -1.23 28.94
CA ARG A 199 10.07 -2.55 29.56
C ARG A 199 8.90 -3.29 28.90
N PRO A 200 9.17 -4.41 28.18
CA PRO A 200 8.14 -5.26 27.61
C PRO A 200 7.08 -5.70 28.62
N ARG A 201 5.85 -5.94 28.14
CA ARG A 201 4.74 -6.37 29.01
C ARG A 201 3.86 -7.43 28.35
N TRP A 202 3.52 -8.46 29.13
CA TRP A 202 2.50 -9.43 28.79
C TRP A 202 1.10 -8.91 29.05
N HIS A 203 0.23 -9.11 28.08
CA HIS A 203 -1.21 -8.91 28.18
C HIS A 203 -1.92 -10.18 27.74
N ARG A 204 -2.81 -10.72 28.57
CA ARG A 204 -3.73 -11.76 28.14
C ARG A 204 -4.92 -11.12 27.43
N VAL A 205 -5.17 -11.51 26.19
CA VAL A 205 -6.31 -11.01 25.41
C VAL A 205 -7.55 -11.80 25.80
N VAL A 206 -8.59 -11.08 26.22
CA VAL A 206 -9.92 -11.65 26.41
C VAL A 206 -10.62 -11.67 25.06
N VAL A 207 -10.91 -12.88 24.57
CA VAL A 207 -11.72 -13.10 23.37
C VAL A 207 -13.12 -13.56 23.79
N GLN A 208 -14.14 -13.11 23.05
CA GLN A 208 -15.53 -13.52 23.23
C GLN A 208 -15.93 -14.59 22.21
N GLY A 209 -16.95 -15.37 22.56
CA GLY A 209 -17.45 -16.46 21.72
C GLY A 209 -16.54 -17.69 21.69
N PRO A 210 -16.85 -18.68 20.82
CA PRO A 210 -16.04 -19.87 20.64
C PRO A 210 -14.73 -19.53 19.91
N GLY A 211 -13.59 -19.99 20.45
CA GLY A 211 -12.29 -19.87 19.80
C GLY A 211 -11.91 -21.08 18.94
N PRO A 212 -10.71 -21.07 18.35
CA PRO A 212 -10.09 -22.25 17.77
C PRO A 212 -9.82 -23.38 18.80
N GLY A 213 -9.98 -23.15 20.09
CA GLY A 213 -9.77 -24.17 21.12
C GLY A 213 -8.30 -24.54 21.36
N PRO A 214 -8.03 -25.41 22.35
CA PRO A 214 -6.70 -25.93 22.64
C PRO A 214 -6.11 -26.72 21.45
N ARG A 215 -4.99 -26.26 20.89
CA ARG A 215 -4.32 -26.91 19.75
C ARG A 215 -2.83 -26.62 19.69
N TYR A 216 -2.07 -27.53 19.06
CA TYR A 216 -0.62 -27.42 18.85
C TYR A 216 -0.23 -27.81 17.42
N GLY A 217 0.91 -27.31 16.95
CA GLY A 217 1.37 -27.53 15.57
C GLY A 217 0.40 -26.99 14.51
N HIS A 218 -0.42 -26.00 14.88
CA HIS A 218 -1.21 -25.20 13.95
C HIS A 218 -0.34 -24.08 13.36
N VAL A 219 -0.91 -23.27 12.50
CA VAL A 219 -0.26 -22.08 11.94
C VAL A 219 -1.03 -20.83 12.34
N MET A 220 -0.33 -19.72 12.57
CA MET A 220 -0.96 -18.41 12.69
C MET A 220 -0.15 -17.34 11.96
N ALA A 221 -0.84 -16.48 11.22
CA ALA A 221 -0.23 -15.36 10.50
C ALA A 221 -1.22 -14.19 10.41
N LEU A 222 -0.68 -12.97 10.38
CA LEU A 222 -1.46 -11.75 10.20
C LEU A 222 -1.66 -11.46 8.71
N VAL A 223 -2.88 -11.64 8.21
CA VAL A 223 -3.22 -11.45 6.78
C VAL A 223 -3.87 -10.07 6.57
N GLY A 224 -3.43 -9.36 5.53
CA GLY A 224 -3.87 -7.99 5.24
C GLY A 224 -3.59 -7.02 6.41
N GLN A 225 -2.58 -7.32 7.21
CA GLN A 225 -2.23 -6.64 8.47
C GLN A 225 -3.37 -6.62 9.55
N ARG A 226 -4.48 -7.36 9.34
CA ARG A 226 -5.76 -7.19 10.08
C ARG A 226 -6.33 -8.50 10.61
N PHE A 227 -6.37 -9.53 9.77
CA PHE A 227 -6.99 -10.80 10.13
C PHE A 227 -5.90 -11.71 10.67
N LEU A 228 -5.91 -11.92 11.99
CA LEU A 228 -5.10 -12.93 12.63
C LEU A 228 -5.73 -14.29 12.28
N LEU A 229 -5.17 -14.99 11.29
CA LEU A 229 -5.68 -16.29 10.87
C LEU A 229 -5.00 -17.39 11.67
N ALA A 230 -5.78 -18.31 12.23
CA ALA A 230 -5.31 -19.57 12.82
C ALA A 230 -5.80 -20.75 11.96
N ILE A 231 -4.89 -21.62 11.51
CA ILE A 231 -5.17 -22.66 10.51
C ILE A 231 -4.69 -24.03 11.00
N GLY A 232 -5.58 -25.01 10.99
CA GLY A 232 -5.27 -26.43 11.22
C GLY A 232 -4.61 -26.74 12.57
N GLY A 233 -3.65 -27.66 12.56
CA GLY A 233 -2.98 -28.17 13.76
C GLY A 233 -3.70 -29.38 14.35
N ASN A 234 -3.47 -29.67 15.63
CA ASN A 234 -4.00 -30.87 16.29
C ASN A 234 -4.63 -30.54 17.66
N ASP A 235 -5.85 -31.03 17.90
CA ASP A 235 -6.67 -30.82 19.12
C ASP A 235 -6.34 -31.80 20.27
N GLY A 236 -5.24 -32.56 20.13
CA GLY A 236 -4.87 -33.68 21.01
C GLY A 236 -5.45 -35.04 20.58
N LYS A 237 -6.38 -35.07 19.62
CA LYS A 237 -7.02 -36.30 19.12
C LYS A 237 -6.78 -36.50 17.63
N ARG A 238 -6.81 -35.43 16.83
CA ARG A 238 -6.72 -35.48 15.36
C ARG A 238 -6.16 -34.17 14.78
N PRO A 239 -5.56 -34.21 13.58
CA PRO A 239 -5.34 -33.02 12.79
C PRO A 239 -6.64 -32.33 12.37
N LEU A 240 -6.55 -31.03 12.10
CA LEU A 240 -7.66 -30.15 11.76
C LEU A 240 -7.43 -29.48 10.41
N ALA A 241 -8.51 -29.11 9.72
CA ALA A 241 -8.52 -28.33 8.46
C ALA A 241 -9.27 -27.00 8.61
N ASP A 242 -9.64 -26.62 9.83
CA ASP A 242 -10.40 -25.40 10.07
C ASP A 242 -9.53 -24.15 9.95
N VAL A 243 -10.17 -23.08 9.50
CA VAL A 243 -9.61 -21.73 9.40
C VAL A 243 -10.41 -20.85 10.34
N TRP A 244 -9.73 -20.13 11.22
CA TRP A 244 -10.32 -19.14 12.12
C TRP A 244 -9.69 -17.79 11.87
N ALA A 245 -10.48 -16.73 11.91
CA ALA A 245 -10.02 -15.35 11.81
C ALA A 245 -10.43 -14.57 13.05
N LEU A 246 -9.49 -13.84 13.64
CA LEU A 246 -9.76 -12.77 14.60
C LEU A 246 -9.41 -11.44 13.92
N ASP A 247 -10.37 -10.52 13.87
CA ASP A 247 -10.16 -9.17 13.35
C ASP A 247 -9.50 -8.32 14.44
N THR A 248 -8.21 -7.98 14.27
CA THR A 248 -7.45 -7.23 15.28
C THR A 248 -7.92 -5.79 15.44
N ALA A 249 -8.75 -5.28 14.52
CA ALA A 249 -9.35 -3.96 14.57
C ALA A 249 -10.78 -3.93 15.16
N ALA A 250 -11.39 -5.08 15.48
CA ALA A 250 -12.76 -5.14 16.01
C ALA A 250 -12.78 -5.44 17.51
N LYS A 251 -13.56 -4.68 18.29
CA LYS A 251 -13.81 -4.93 19.72
C LYS A 251 -15.32 -5.12 19.97
N PRO A 252 -15.75 -6.10 20.78
CA PRO A 252 -14.92 -7.10 21.47
C PRO A 252 -14.18 -8.03 20.49
N TYR A 253 -13.01 -8.52 20.89
CA TYR A 253 -12.24 -9.43 20.05
C TYR A 253 -12.96 -10.78 19.98
N GLU A 254 -13.32 -11.22 18.78
CA GLU A 254 -14.06 -12.46 18.54
C GLU A 254 -13.33 -13.30 17.49
N TRP A 255 -13.25 -14.60 17.75
CA TRP A 255 -12.83 -15.58 16.75
C TRP A 255 -14.03 -15.96 15.87
N ARG A 256 -13.84 -15.92 14.56
CA ARG A 256 -14.83 -16.34 13.56
C ARG A 256 -14.28 -17.51 12.77
N LYS A 257 -14.97 -18.65 12.80
CA LYS A 257 -14.65 -19.76 11.90
C LYS A 257 -14.99 -19.34 10.48
N LEU A 258 -14.01 -19.46 9.59
CA LEU A 258 -14.17 -19.25 8.16
C LEU A 258 -14.50 -20.58 7.48
N GLU A 259 -15.27 -20.51 6.40
CA GLU A 259 -15.47 -21.59 5.44
C GLU A 259 -15.01 -21.06 4.06
N PRO A 260 -13.69 -21.09 3.75
CA PRO A 260 -13.20 -20.60 2.46
C PRO A 260 -13.67 -21.48 1.30
N GLU A 261 -13.90 -20.87 0.14
CA GLU A 261 -14.19 -21.57 -1.11
C GLU A 261 -12.90 -22.20 -1.69
N GLY A 262 -13.04 -23.03 -2.73
CA GLY A 262 -11.90 -23.66 -3.41
C GLY A 262 -11.37 -24.96 -2.77
N GLU A 263 -10.25 -25.46 -3.28
CA GLU A 263 -9.63 -26.72 -2.82
C GLU A 263 -8.60 -26.41 -1.72
N GLY A 264 -9.06 -26.42 -0.47
CA GLY A 264 -8.21 -26.18 0.71
C GLY A 264 -7.33 -27.38 1.11
N PRO A 265 -6.36 -27.16 2.02
CA PRO A 265 -5.51 -28.21 2.53
C PRO A 265 -6.30 -29.29 3.29
N PRO A 266 -5.90 -30.57 3.19
CA PRO A 266 -6.48 -31.62 4.03
C PRO A 266 -6.12 -31.39 5.52
N PRO A 267 -6.83 -32.04 6.47
CA PRO A 267 -6.55 -31.91 7.90
C PRO A 267 -5.09 -32.21 8.22
N CYS A 268 -4.36 -31.21 8.73
CA CYS A 268 -2.92 -31.29 8.86
C CYS A 268 -2.37 -30.59 10.10
N MET A 269 -1.19 -31.03 10.53
CA MET A 269 -0.42 -30.41 11.61
C MET A 269 1.06 -30.29 11.22
N TYR A 270 1.77 -29.36 11.86
CA TYR A 270 3.16 -29.01 11.58
C TYR A 270 3.42 -28.61 10.11
N ALA A 271 2.40 -28.06 9.46
CA ALA A 271 2.58 -27.18 8.31
C ALA A 271 3.18 -25.85 8.78
N THR A 272 3.60 -25.02 7.85
CA THR A 272 3.88 -23.60 8.11
C THR A 272 3.16 -22.73 7.11
N ALA A 273 2.88 -21.50 7.47
CA ALA A 273 2.52 -20.48 6.49
C ALA A 273 3.24 -19.18 6.80
N SER A 274 3.45 -18.40 5.75
CA SER A 274 3.81 -17.00 5.86
C SER A 274 2.73 -16.19 5.12
N ALA A 275 2.46 -14.99 5.63
CA ALA A 275 1.54 -14.04 5.01
C ALA A 275 2.35 -12.88 4.45
N ARG A 276 1.97 -12.43 3.27
CA ARG A 276 2.62 -11.35 2.53
C ARG A 276 1.86 -10.04 2.70
N SER A 277 2.50 -8.92 2.37
CA SER A 277 1.98 -7.56 2.53
C SER A 277 0.66 -7.32 1.79
N ASP A 278 0.49 -7.94 0.61
CA ASP A 278 -0.73 -7.91 -0.22
C ASP A 278 -1.91 -8.71 0.35
N GLY A 279 -1.70 -9.50 1.41
CA GLY A 279 -2.71 -10.37 2.00
C GLY A 279 -2.81 -11.76 1.38
N LEU A 280 -1.86 -12.18 0.53
CA LEU A 280 -1.70 -13.59 0.19
C LEU A 280 -1.04 -14.34 1.36
N LEU A 281 -1.69 -15.41 1.82
CA LEU A 281 -1.07 -16.38 2.74
C LEU A 281 -0.73 -17.65 1.97
N LEU A 282 0.51 -18.12 2.05
CA LEU A 282 0.91 -19.43 1.52
C LEU A 282 1.17 -20.41 2.67
N LEU A 283 0.35 -21.46 2.74
CA LEU A 283 0.53 -22.61 3.63
C LEU A 283 1.24 -23.75 2.89
N CYS A 284 2.28 -24.34 3.48
CA CYS A 284 3.05 -25.42 2.86
C CYS A 284 3.24 -26.62 3.78
N GLY A 285 3.18 -27.81 3.18
CA GLY A 285 3.48 -29.09 3.82
C GLY A 285 2.61 -29.41 5.03
N GLY A 286 3.25 -29.93 6.08
CA GLY A 286 2.57 -30.53 7.23
C GLY A 286 2.40 -32.03 7.07
N ARG A 287 1.71 -32.67 8.02
CA ARG A 287 1.38 -34.10 7.97
C ARG A 287 -0.07 -34.35 8.34
N ASP A 288 -0.64 -35.41 7.77
CA ASP A 288 -1.99 -35.89 8.08
C ASP A 288 -2.04 -36.73 9.37
N GLN A 289 -3.20 -37.36 9.63
CA GLN A 289 -3.42 -38.22 10.79
C GLN A 289 -2.58 -39.52 10.74
N SER A 290 -2.29 -40.01 9.54
CA SER A 290 -1.44 -41.17 9.27
C SER A 290 0.06 -40.85 9.34
N SER A 291 0.42 -39.61 9.73
CA SER A 291 1.80 -39.09 9.70
C SER A 291 2.46 -39.08 8.32
N VAL A 292 1.67 -39.08 7.25
CA VAL A 292 2.15 -38.89 5.88
C VAL A 292 2.42 -37.40 5.67
N PRO A 293 3.63 -37.00 5.25
CA PRO A 293 3.92 -35.60 4.93
C PRO A 293 3.19 -35.16 3.65
N LEU A 294 2.73 -33.92 3.64
CA LEU A 294 2.04 -33.31 2.52
C LEU A 294 3.04 -32.63 1.57
N ALA A 295 2.77 -32.74 0.27
CA ALA A 295 3.61 -32.20 -0.81
C ALA A 295 3.15 -30.82 -1.29
N SER A 296 1.84 -30.60 -1.32
CA SER A 296 1.21 -29.39 -1.84
C SER A 296 1.50 -28.18 -0.94
N ALA A 297 1.54 -27.01 -1.57
CA ALA A 297 1.33 -25.73 -0.92
C ALA A 297 0.01 -25.13 -1.41
N TYR A 298 -0.60 -24.29 -0.60
CA TYR A 298 -1.93 -23.71 -0.81
C TYR A 298 -1.90 -22.22 -0.52
N GLY A 299 -2.42 -21.42 -1.44
CA GLY A 299 -2.67 -20.00 -1.23
C GLY A 299 -4.07 -19.76 -0.67
N LEU A 300 -4.16 -18.99 0.40
CA LEU A 300 -5.41 -18.43 0.92
C LEU A 300 -5.40 -16.93 0.67
N ALA A 301 -6.40 -16.44 -0.06
CA ALA A 301 -6.58 -15.03 -0.33
C ALA A 301 -8.00 -14.60 0.06
N LYS A 302 -8.15 -13.31 0.42
CA LYS A 302 -9.45 -12.70 0.66
C LYS A 302 -9.86 -11.86 -0.55
N HIS A 303 -11.03 -12.14 -1.11
CA HIS A 303 -11.60 -11.41 -2.22
C HIS A 303 -12.19 -10.06 -1.77
N ARG A 304 -12.32 -9.16 -2.75
CA ARG A 304 -12.93 -7.82 -2.59
C ARG A 304 -14.38 -7.89 -2.10
N ASP A 305 -15.10 -8.98 -2.42
CA ASP A 305 -16.48 -9.23 -1.97
C ASP A 305 -16.61 -9.72 -0.52
N GLY A 306 -15.49 -9.95 0.17
CA GLY A 306 -15.47 -10.45 1.56
C GLY A 306 -15.15 -11.94 1.70
N ARG A 307 -15.28 -12.74 0.64
CA ARG A 307 -15.08 -14.18 0.67
C ARG A 307 -13.59 -14.54 0.73
N TRP A 308 -13.30 -15.73 1.23
CA TRP A 308 -11.96 -16.30 1.26
C TRP A 308 -11.91 -17.48 0.28
N GLU A 309 -10.84 -17.63 -0.50
CA GLU A 309 -10.66 -18.73 -1.45
C GLU A 309 -9.30 -19.39 -1.26
N TRP A 310 -9.29 -20.73 -1.31
CA TRP A 310 -8.11 -21.57 -1.39
C TRP A 310 -7.77 -21.93 -2.85
N ALA A 311 -6.51 -21.73 -3.22
CA ALA A 311 -5.93 -22.20 -4.47
C ALA A 311 -4.71 -23.09 -4.19
N ILE A 312 -4.44 -24.09 -5.04
CA ILE A 312 -3.19 -24.85 -5.00
C ILE A 312 -2.07 -23.98 -5.56
N ALA A 313 -0.96 -23.86 -4.83
CA ALA A 313 0.20 -23.09 -5.24
C ALA A 313 0.92 -23.74 -6.45
N PRO A 314 1.49 -22.94 -7.37
CA PRO A 314 2.08 -23.45 -8.60
C PRO A 314 3.40 -24.21 -8.39
N GLY A 315 3.80 -24.91 -9.45
CA GLY A 315 5.06 -25.65 -9.52
C GLY A 315 5.06 -26.97 -8.74
N VAL A 316 6.23 -27.59 -8.67
CA VAL A 316 6.43 -28.91 -8.03
C VAL A 316 7.30 -28.75 -6.80
N SER A 317 6.71 -28.85 -5.61
CA SER A 317 7.46 -28.83 -4.35
C SER A 317 8.51 -29.94 -4.31
N PRO A 318 9.77 -29.65 -3.92
CA PRO A 318 10.87 -30.62 -4.00
C PRO A 318 10.72 -31.80 -3.07
N SER A 319 10.07 -31.67 -1.91
CA SER A 319 9.74 -32.84 -1.09
C SER A 319 8.53 -32.62 -0.18
N PRO A 320 7.66 -33.64 0.00
CA PRO A 320 6.65 -33.64 1.05
C PRO A 320 7.30 -33.54 2.43
N ARG A 321 6.87 -32.59 3.28
CA ARG A 321 7.57 -32.33 4.57
C ARG A 321 6.69 -31.71 5.66
N TYR A 322 7.04 -31.96 6.91
CA TYR A 322 6.44 -31.34 8.11
C TYR A 322 7.54 -30.86 9.09
N GLN A 323 7.20 -30.02 10.08
CA GLN A 323 8.19 -29.48 11.05
C GLN A 323 9.35 -28.71 10.39
N HIS A 324 9.11 -28.11 9.23
CA HIS A 324 9.99 -27.12 8.60
C HIS A 324 9.69 -25.72 9.18
N ALA A 325 10.42 -24.70 8.73
CA ALA A 325 10.04 -23.31 8.89
C ALA A 325 9.81 -22.68 7.51
N ALA A 326 8.91 -21.71 7.37
CA ALA A 326 8.77 -20.94 6.14
C ALA A 326 8.55 -19.45 6.41
N VAL A 327 9.11 -18.61 5.54
CA VAL A 327 9.00 -17.14 5.62
C VAL A 327 9.05 -16.53 4.22
N PHE A 328 8.27 -15.48 3.99
CA PHE A 328 8.41 -14.65 2.79
C PHE A 328 9.61 -13.71 2.91
N VAL A 329 10.37 -13.61 1.81
CA VAL A 329 11.21 -12.46 1.49
C VAL A 329 10.73 -11.96 0.14
N ASN A 330 10.07 -10.80 0.13
CA ASN A 330 9.44 -10.27 -1.08
C ASN A 330 8.52 -11.35 -1.72
N ALA A 331 8.54 -11.47 -3.06
CA ALA A 331 7.77 -12.47 -3.80
C ALA A 331 8.25 -13.93 -3.67
N ARG A 332 9.18 -14.24 -2.77
CA ARG A 332 9.77 -15.59 -2.62
C ARG A 332 9.43 -16.18 -1.25
N LEU A 333 8.79 -17.35 -1.24
CA LEU A 333 8.54 -18.11 -0.01
C LEU A 333 9.68 -19.08 0.23
N HIS A 334 10.52 -18.79 1.23
CA HIS A 334 11.63 -19.65 1.63
C HIS A 334 11.15 -20.69 2.63
N VAL A 335 11.40 -21.96 2.34
CA VAL A 335 11.06 -23.14 3.15
C VAL A 335 12.35 -23.83 3.55
N SER A 336 12.61 -23.93 4.85
CA SER A 336 13.85 -24.49 5.39
C SER A 336 13.62 -25.74 6.24
N GLY A 337 14.46 -26.74 6.02
CA GLY A 337 14.50 -28.01 6.75
C GLY A 337 13.21 -28.82 6.67
N GLY A 338 12.91 -29.52 7.76
CA GLY A 338 11.73 -30.37 7.94
C GLY A 338 12.05 -31.87 8.02
N ALA A 339 11.00 -32.65 8.21
CA ALA A 339 11.01 -34.10 8.26
C ALA A 339 10.10 -34.73 7.19
N LEU A 340 10.55 -35.87 6.68
CA LEU A 340 9.85 -36.81 5.81
C LEU A 340 9.13 -37.88 6.65
N GLY A 341 8.41 -38.78 5.98
CA GLY A 341 7.72 -39.90 6.63
C GLY A 341 8.67 -40.77 7.46
N GLY A 342 8.23 -41.12 8.67
CA GLY A 342 9.05 -41.86 9.65
C GLY A 342 10.07 -41.01 10.42
N GLY A 343 9.92 -39.67 10.45
CA GLY A 343 10.78 -38.78 11.24
C GLY A 343 12.18 -38.55 10.66
N ARG A 344 12.50 -39.15 9.51
CA ARG A 344 13.74 -38.89 8.76
C ARG A 344 13.77 -37.43 8.31
N MET A 345 14.95 -36.83 8.33
CA MET A 345 15.11 -35.43 7.97
C MET A 345 14.98 -35.24 6.45
N VAL A 346 14.69 -34.03 5.99
CA VAL A 346 14.92 -33.68 4.58
C VAL A 346 16.44 -33.53 4.37
N GLU A 347 16.94 -34.11 3.29
CA GLU A 347 18.38 -34.22 3.00
C GLU A 347 18.74 -33.50 1.68
N ASP A 348 20.04 -33.36 1.43
CA ASP A 348 20.65 -32.81 0.22
C ASP A 348 20.13 -31.40 -0.15
N SER A 349 20.21 -31.02 -1.44
CA SER A 349 19.80 -29.69 -1.92
C SER A 349 18.36 -29.31 -1.60
N SER A 350 17.51 -30.29 -1.27
CA SER A 350 16.12 -30.08 -0.85
C SER A 350 15.96 -29.66 0.61
N SER A 351 17.04 -29.58 1.41
CA SER A 351 16.98 -29.02 2.76
C SER A 351 16.40 -27.59 2.75
N ILE A 352 16.75 -26.78 1.74
CA ILE A 352 16.09 -25.51 1.43
C ILE A 352 15.28 -25.65 0.13
N ALA A 353 14.08 -25.09 0.12
CA ALA A 353 13.25 -24.92 -1.05
C ALA A 353 12.73 -23.48 -1.09
N VAL A 354 12.61 -22.89 -2.28
CA VAL A 354 12.05 -21.55 -2.45
C VAL A 354 10.97 -21.61 -3.52
N LEU A 355 9.74 -21.23 -3.17
CA LEU A 355 8.72 -20.96 -4.18
C LEU A 355 8.86 -19.52 -4.64
N ASP A 356 9.36 -19.36 -5.85
CA ASP A 356 9.27 -18.11 -6.59
C ASP A 356 7.82 -17.99 -7.09
N THR A 357 7.02 -17.22 -6.36
CA THR A 357 5.59 -17.09 -6.64
C THR A 357 5.31 -16.28 -7.91
N ALA A 358 6.28 -15.45 -8.30
CA ALA A 358 6.30 -14.63 -9.49
C ALA A 358 6.54 -15.45 -10.76
N ALA A 359 7.53 -16.33 -10.73
CA ALA A 359 7.81 -17.27 -11.82
C ALA A 359 6.92 -18.54 -11.76
N GLY A 360 6.20 -18.76 -10.67
CA GLY A 360 5.34 -19.93 -10.45
C GLY A 360 6.12 -21.25 -10.30
N VAL A 361 7.38 -21.19 -9.88
CA VAL A 361 8.28 -22.36 -9.81
C VAL A 361 8.92 -22.52 -8.44
N TRP A 362 9.20 -23.78 -8.09
CA TRP A 362 10.03 -24.11 -6.95
C TRP A 362 11.50 -24.21 -7.38
N CYS A 363 12.40 -23.64 -6.59
CA CYS A 363 13.84 -23.78 -6.69
C CYS A 363 14.39 -24.49 -5.46
N ASP A 364 15.49 -25.21 -5.61
CA ASP A 364 16.33 -25.70 -4.52
C ASP A 364 17.73 -25.05 -4.61
N THR A 365 18.70 -25.46 -3.79
CA THR A 365 20.05 -24.85 -3.82
C THR A 365 20.83 -25.11 -5.12
N LYS A 366 20.34 -25.97 -6.02
CA LYS A 366 20.98 -26.32 -7.30
C LYS A 366 20.26 -25.72 -8.49
N SER A 367 18.93 -25.82 -8.57
CA SER A 367 18.16 -25.38 -9.75
C SER A 367 16.66 -25.24 -9.48
N VAL A 368 15.91 -24.82 -10.51
CA VAL A 368 14.47 -25.09 -10.61
C VAL A 368 14.19 -26.58 -10.44
N VAL A 369 13.12 -26.90 -9.72
CA VAL A 369 12.65 -28.24 -9.40
C VAL A 369 11.57 -28.65 -10.41
N THR A 370 11.89 -29.61 -11.27
CA THR A 370 10.99 -30.11 -12.32
C THR A 370 10.28 -31.42 -11.95
N SER A 371 10.73 -32.09 -10.88
CA SER A 371 10.15 -33.34 -10.37
C SER A 371 10.34 -33.44 -8.85
N PRO A 372 9.42 -34.05 -8.08
CA PRO A 372 9.59 -34.20 -6.64
C PRO A 372 10.81 -35.10 -6.35
N ARG A 373 11.75 -34.62 -5.52
CA ARG A 373 12.87 -35.43 -5.05
C ARG A 373 12.40 -36.34 -3.92
N THR A 374 11.85 -37.50 -4.28
CA THR A 374 11.64 -38.58 -3.30
C THR A 374 13.02 -39.05 -2.82
N GLY A 375 13.35 -38.83 -1.53
CA GLY A 375 14.67 -39.09 -0.93
C GLY A 375 15.11 -40.56 -0.96
N ARG A 376 15.52 -41.03 -2.15
CA ARG A 376 16.16 -42.32 -2.44
C ARG A 376 17.55 -42.16 -3.08
N TYR A 377 17.99 -40.92 -3.32
CA TYR A 377 19.30 -40.58 -3.89
C TYR A 377 20.23 -39.98 -2.82
N SER A 378 20.44 -40.71 -1.73
CA SER A 378 21.58 -40.44 -0.83
C SER A 378 22.74 -41.31 -1.31
N ALA A 379 23.69 -40.69 -2.03
CA ALA A 379 24.91 -41.34 -2.51
C ALA A 379 26.18 -40.69 -1.92
N ASP A 380 26.04 -39.60 -1.17
CA ASP A 380 27.16 -38.91 -0.53
C ASP A 380 27.37 -39.44 0.88
N ALA A 381 28.52 -40.11 1.06
CA ALA A 381 29.07 -40.43 2.36
C ALA A 381 29.42 -39.13 3.13
N ALA A 382 29.78 -39.25 4.41
CA ALA A 382 30.22 -38.12 5.23
C ALA A 382 31.30 -37.28 4.50
N GLY A 383 30.98 -36.02 4.19
CA GLY A 383 31.76 -35.17 3.29
C GLY A 383 30.96 -34.28 2.32
N GLY A 384 29.63 -34.22 2.43
CA GLY A 384 28.80 -33.28 1.65
C GLY A 384 29.02 -31.80 2.00
N ASP A 385 28.40 -30.91 1.21
CA ASP A 385 28.49 -29.45 1.39
C ASP A 385 28.01 -29.02 2.80
N ALA A 386 28.92 -28.39 3.55
CA ALA A 386 28.67 -27.94 4.92
C ALA A 386 27.46 -26.99 5.04
N SER A 387 27.16 -26.19 4.01
CA SER A 387 26.00 -25.28 3.99
C SER A 387 24.66 -26.03 3.98
N VAL A 388 24.63 -27.21 3.34
CA VAL A 388 23.46 -28.10 3.33
C VAL A 388 23.30 -28.80 4.68
N GLU A 389 24.40 -29.17 5.34
CA GLU A 389 24.36 -29.79 6.66
C GLU A 389 23.87 -28.84 7.76
N LEU A 390 24.13 -27.54 7.66
CA LEU A 390 23.54 -26.52 8.55
C LEU A 390 22.00 -26.50 8.45
N THR A 391 21.45 -26.67 7.24
CA THR A 391 20.00 -26.51 6.96
C THR A 391 19.21 -27.81 7.08
N ARG A 392 19.90 -28.96 7.20
CA ARG A 392 19.33 -30.25 7.61
C ARG A 392 18.93 -30.22 9.09
N ARG A 393 17.78 -29.60 9.39
CA ARG A 393 17.15 -29.48 10.73
C ARG A 393 15.63 -29.55 10.64
N CYS A 394 14.95 -29.81 11.75
CA CYS A 394 13.49 -29.68 11.87
C CYS A 394 13.11 -29.06 13.22
N ARG A 395 11.88 -28.57 13.35
CA ARG A 395 11.36 -27.88 14.56
C ARG A 395 12.19 -26.65 14.97
N HIS A 396 12.95 -26.09 14.04
CA HIS A 396 13.51 -24.73 14.13
C HIS A 396 12.43 -23.70 13.84
N ALA A 397 12.73 -22.43 14.10
CA ALA A 397 11.93 -21.31 13.63
C ALA A 397 12.74 -20.45 12.66
N ALA A 398 12.05 -19.72 11.78
CA ALA A 398 12.65 -18.79 10.84
C ALA A 398 11.88 -17.46 10.82
N ALA A 399 12.58 -16.37 10.55
CA ALA A 399 12.04 -15.03 10.45
C ALA A 399 12.86 -14.20 9.44
N ALA A 400 12.27 -13.17 8.84
CA ALA A 400 12.92 -12.31 7.86
C ALA A 400 12.93 -10.84 8.31
N VAL A 401 14.03 -10.14 8.00
CA VAL A 401 14.22 -8.70 8.25
C VAL A 401 14.89 -8.11 7.02
N GLY A 402 14.12 -7.36 6.20
CA GLY A 402 14.56 -7.01 4.86
C GLY A 402 14.83 -8.27 4.03
N ASP A 403 15.94 -8.27 3.30
CA ASP A 403 16.37 -9.41 2.48
C ASP A 403 17.13 -10.51 3.27
N LEU A 404 17.26 -10.37 4.60
CA LEU A 404 17.92 -11.33 5.48
C LEU A 404 16.94 -12.34 6.08
N ILE A 405 17.28 -13.63 5.97
CA ILE A 405 16.52 -14.76 6.52
C ILE A 405 17.30 -15.36 7.68
N PHE A 406 16.72 -15.30 8.88
CA PHE A 406 17.29 -15.89 10.07
C PHE A 406 16.61 -17.22 10.41
N ILE A 407 17.41 -18.19 10.85
CA ILE A 407 16.95 -19.48 11.39
C ILE A 407 17.57 -19.68 12.76
N TYR A 408 16.78 -20.09 13.75
CA TYR A 408 17.32 -20.42 15.07
C TYR A 408 17.03 -21.87 15.50
N GLY A 409 18.07 -22.52 16.07
CA GLY A 409 17.97 -23.79 16.78
C GLY A 409 17.31 -24.92 15.98
N GLY A 410 16.53 -25.77 16.67
CA GLY A 410 15.86 -26.92 16.09
C GLY A 410 16.44 -28.26 16.54
N LEU A 411 16.19 -29.31 15.75
CA LEU A 411 16.56 -30.70 16.02
C LEU A 411 17.23 -31.31 14.78
N ARG A 412 18.42 -31.89 14.97
CA ARG A 412 19.16 -32.65 13.94
C ARG A 412 19.70 -33.96 14.52
N GLY A 413 19.31 -35.10 13.96
CA GLY A 413 19.81 -36.42 14.36
C GLY A 413 19.62 -36.79 15.85
N GLY A 414 18.63 -36.20 16.55
CA GLY A 414 18.48 -36.38 17.99
C GLY A 414 19.29 -35.40 18.85
N VAL A 415 19.90 -34.37 18.26
CA VAL A 415 20.62 -33.29 18.95
C VAL A 415 19.83 -31.98 18.81
N LEU A 416 19.59 -31.30 19.93
CA LEU A 416 19.03 -29.94 19.93
C LEU A 416 20.11 -28.94 19.52
N LEU A 417 19.73 -27.99 18.67
CA LEU A 417 20.62 -26.95 18.16
C LEU A 417 20.34 -25.61 18.85
N ASP A 418 21.38 -24.80 19.00
CA ASP A 418 21.41 -23.47 19.62
C ASP A 418 22.00 -22.37 18.72
N ASP A 419 22.33 -22.72 17.47
CA ASP A 419 22.92 -21.83 16.48
C ASP A 419 21.86 -20.90 15.86
N LEU A 420 22.30 -19.67 15.61
CA LEU A 420 21.62 -18.71 14.73
C LEU A 420 22.28 -18.81 13.36
N LEU A 421 21.48 -19.06 12.32
CA LEU A 421 21.91 -18.98 10.93
C LEU A 421 21.33 -17.74 10.28
N VAL A 422 22.04 -17.21 9.28
CA VAL A 422 21.55 -16.17 8.37
C VAL A 422 21.80 -16.59 6.92
N ALA A 423 20.90 -16.18 6.03
CA ALA A 423 21.11 -16.10 4.59
C ALA A 423 20.62 -14.75 4.10
N GLU A 424 21.20 -14.25 3.01
CA GLU A 424 20.73 -13.06 2.30
C GLU A 424 20.19 -13.49 0.94
N ASP A 425 19.00 -13.02 0.54
CA ASP A 425 18.43 -13.33 -0.76
C ASP A 425 18.37 -12.13 -1.70
N LEU A 426 19.52 -11.69 -2.18
CA LEU A 426 19.65 -10.64 -3.21
C LEU A 426 18.87 -10.95 -4.50
N ALA A 427 18.51 -12.21 -4.75
CA ALA A 427 17.65 -12.60 -5.86
C ALA A 427 16.20 -12.12 -5.68
N ALA A 428 15.72 -11.97 -4.44
CA ALA A 428 14.35 -11.57 -4.14
C ALA A 428 14.00 -10.17 -4.70
N ALA A 429 14.98 -9.27 -4.82
CA ALA A 429 14.83 -7.96 -5.44
C ALA A 429 14.83 -8.00 -6.99
N GLU A 430 15.43 -9.02 -7.60
CA GLU A 430 15.48 -9.18 -9.06
C GLU A 430 14.33 -10.03 -9.63
N THR A 431 13.91 -11.10 -8.94
CA THR A 431 12.73 -11.90 -9.33
C THR A 431 11.47 -11.05 -9.29
N THR A 432 11.40 -10.18 -8.29
CA THR A 432 10.58 -8.97 -8.21
C THR A 432 10.57 -8.18 -9.54
N SER A 433 11.70 -7.69 -10.02
CA SER A 433 11.73 -6.94 -11.29
C SER A 433 11.29 -7.80 -12.50
N ALA A 434 11.67 -9.08 -12.53
CA ALA A 434 11.31 -10.00 -13.60
C ALA A 434 9.80 -10.32 -13.66
N ALA A 435 9.12 -10.45 -12.52
CA ALA A 435 7.67 -10.68 -12.47
C ALA A 435 6.88 -9.49 -12.99
N SER A 436 7.33 -8.27 -12.65
CA SER A 436 6.78 -7.02 -13.17
C SER A 436 6.73 -7.06 -14.71
N HIS A 437 7.86 -7.45 -15.32
CA HIS A 437 7.96 -7.59 -16.77
C HIS A 437 7.17 -8.79 -17.33
N ALA A 438 7.14 -9.93 -16.63
CA ALA A 438 6.40 -11.11 -17.08
C ALA A 438 4.87 -10.91 -17.07
N ALA A 439 4.33 -10.20 -16.08
CA ALA A 439 2.91 -9.87 -16.02
C ALA A 439 2.52 -8.79 -17.04
N ALA A 440 3.36 -7.78 -17.24
CA ALA A 440 3.19 -6.82 -18.34
C ALA A 440 3.12 -7.54 -19.71
N ALA A 441 3.90 -8.62 -19.89
CA ALA A 441 3.83 -9.46 -21.08
C ALA A 441 2.58 -10.37 -21.11
N ALA A 442 2.20 -11.01 -20.00
CA ALA A 442 1.04 -11.89 -19.92
C ALA A 442 -0.29 -11.14 -20.18
N ALA A 443 -0.43 -9.93 -19.62
CA ALA A 443 -1.57 -9.04 -19.85
C ALA A 443 -1.76 -8.66 -21.33
N SER A 444 -0.70 -8.75 -22.16
CA SER A 444 -0.77 -8.42 -23.59
C SER A 444 -1.33 -9.54 -24.48
N ASN A 445 -1.44 -10.79 -23.98
CA ASN A 445 -1.48 -11.98 -24.85
C ASN A 445 -2.71 -12.89 -24.70
N VAL A 446 -3.87 -12.35 -24.30
CA VAL A 446 -5.13 -13.10 -24.16
C VAL A 446 -6.01 -12.99 -25.41
N GLN A 447 -6.18 -14.09 -26.15
CA GLN A 447 -7.15 -14.17 -27.27
C GLN A 447 -8.60 -14.40 -26.77
N PRO A 448 -9.61 -13.66 -27.28
CA PRO A 448 -11.00 -13.83 -26.88
C PRO A 448 -11.72 -14.87 -27.76
N GLY A 449 -11.95 -16.09 -27.23
CA GLY A 449 -12.39 -17.21 -28.08
C GLY A 449 -13.18 -18.36 -27.45
N ARG A 450 -14.18 -18.11 -26.58
CA ARG A 450 -15.35 -19.02 -26.41
C ARG A 450 -16.49 -18.41 -25.61
N SER A 451 -17.65 -18.29 -26.24
CA SER A 451 -18.92 -17.85 -25.64
C SER A 451 -19.76 -19.02 -25.11
N PRO A 452 -20.45 -18.90 -23.96
CA PRO A 452 -21.52 -19.81 -23.56
C PRO A 452 -22.87 -19.36 -24.16
N GLY A 453 -23.54 -20.23 -24.90
CA GLY A 453 -24.82 -19.96 -25.59
C GLY A 453 -25.92 -20.96 -25.21
N ARG A 454 -27.07 -20.40 -24.82
CA ARG A 454 -28.32 -21.03 -24.33
C ARG A 454 -28.81 -22.33 -24.99
N TYR A 455 -29.55 -23.10 -24.19
CA TYR A 455 -30.57 -24.09 -24.60
C TYR A 455 -31.51 -23.59 -25.71
N PRO A 456 -31.93 -24.49 -26.61
CA PRO A 456 -33.36 -24.77 -26.75
C PRO A 456 -33.70 -26.28 -26.75
N PHE A 457 -35.00 -26.59 -26.66
CA PHE A 457 -35.59 -27.93 -26.56
C PHE A 457 -36.30 -28.29 -27.88
N SER A 458 -36.04 -29.46 -28.48
CA SER A 458 -37.05 -30.53 -28.79
C SER A 458 -36.56 -31.61 -29.78
N ASP A 459 -36.95 -32.85 -29.47
CA ASP A 459 -37.33 -34.02 -30.30
C ASP A 459 -36.44 -34.66 -31.40
N GLU A 460 -36.03 -35.89 -31.05
CA GLU A 460 -36.23 -37.20 -31.73
C GLU A 460 -35.89 -37.48 -33.23
N ARG A 461 -35.34 -38.71 -33.40
CA ARG A 461 -35.40 -39.65 -34.54
C ARG A 461 -34.35 -39.69 -35.67
N THR A 462 -33.36 -40.57 -35.42
CA THR A 462 -32.98 -41.75 -36.24
C THR A 462 -32.16 -41.61 -37.55
N ARG A 463 -31.24 -42.59 -37.70
CA ARG A 463 -30.58 -43.16 -38.91
C ARG A 463 -29.17 -42.69 -39.33
N GLN A 464 -28.20 -43.58 -39.01
CA GLN A 464 -27.31 -44.33 -39.92
C GLN A 464 -26.44 -43.58 -40.97
N GLY A 465 -25.12 -43.83 -40.94
CA GLY A 465 -24.18 -43.53 -42.04
C GLY A 465 -22.70 -43.81 -41.74
N ILE A 466 -22.23 -45.04 -42.01
CA ILE A 466 -20.82 -45.51 -42.07
C ILE A 466 -20.46 -45.53 -43.59
N PRO A 467 -19.23 -45.16 -44.08
CA PRO A 467 -18.02 -45.98 -43.89
C PRO A 467 -16.60 -45.33 -43.90
N GLU A 468 -15.64 -46.10 -43.35
CA GLU A 468 -14.27 -46.48 -43.80
C GLU A 468 -13.36 -45.48 -44.58
N ALA A 469 -12.01 -45.56 -44.57
CA ALA A 469 -11.11 -46.68 -44.24
C ALA A 469 -9.74 -46.22 -43.65
N ALA A 470 -8.95 -47.21 -43.18
CA ALA A 470 -7.60 -47.11 -42.60
C ALA A 470 -6.49 -47.27 -43.70
N PRO A 471 -5.24 -47.78 -43.49
CA PRO A 471 -4.47 -48.22 -42.30
C PRO A 471 -3.12 -47.45 -42.14
N ASP A 472 -2.03 -47.85 -41.45
CA ASP A 472 -1.64 -49.02 -40.64
C ASP A 472 -0.51 -48.62 -39.63
N GLY A 473 0.00 -49.56 -38.81
CA GLY A 473 1.32 -49.48 -38.17
C GLY A 473 1.38 -49.90 -36.69
N ALA A 474 1.55 -51.20 -36.39
CA ALA A 474 1.49 -51.75 -35.02
C ALA A 474 2.76 -52.51 -34.58
N VAL A 475 3.06 -52.51 -33.26
CA VAL A 475 3.83 -53.58 -32.57
C VAL A 475 3.33 -53.81 -31.12
N VAL A 476 2.53 -54.89 -30.98
CA VAL A 476 2.58 -56.00 -29.99
C VAL A 476 2.65 -55.76 -28.45
N LEU A 477 1.78 -56.50 -27.76
CA LEU A 477 1.57 -56.63 -26.30
C LEU A 477 2.22 -57.89 -25.72
N GLY A 478 2.43 -57.92 -24.39
CA GLY A 478 2.75 -59.12 -23.60
C GLY A 478 1.92 -59.19 -22.31
N THR A 479 1.40 -60.38 -21.97
CA THR A 479 0.37 -60.64 -20.93
C THR A 479 0.94 -61.31 -19.65
N PRO A 480 0.15 -61.47 -18.55
CA PRO A 480 0.67 -61.44 -17.17
C PRO A 480 0.90 -62.81 -16.50
N VAL A 481 1.43 -62.78 -15.27
CA VAL A 481 1.48 -63.91 -14.33
C VAL A 481 0.81 -63.51 -13.00
N ALA A 482 0.09 -64.45 -12.37
CA ALA A 482 -0.80 -64.21 -11.23
C ALA A 482 -0.15 -64.40 -9.84
N ALA A 483 -0.92 -64.05 -8.80
CA ALA A 483 -0.53 -64.05 -7.38
C ALA A 483 -0.79 -65.40 -6.66
N PRO A 484 -0.30 -65.56 -5.41
CA PRO A 484 -0.90 -66.43 -4.39
C PRO A 484 -1.92 -65.69 -3.52
N VAL A 485 -2.93 -66.43 -3.05
CA VAL A 485 -4.11 -65.97 -2.28
C VAL A 485 -4.24 -66.78 -0.98
N ASN A 486 -5.08 -66.29 -0.05
CA ASN A 486 -5.68 -66.88 1.17
C ASN A 486 -5.15 -66.21 2.46
N GLY A 487 -5.99 -65.80 3.43
CA GLY A 487 -7.45 -65.89 3.60
C GLY A 487 -7.78 -65.78 5.12
N ASP A 488 -9.01 -65.56 5.59
CA ASP A 488 -10.28 -65.33 4.89
C ASP A 488 -11.38 -64.85 5.90
N MET A 489 -12.56 -64.46 5.39
CA MET A 489 -13.87 -64.27 6.09
C MET A 489 -14.01 -63.09 7.09
N TYR A 490 -15.08 -62.27 7.12
CA TYR A 490 -16.39 -62.16 6.41
C TYR A 490 -17.05 -60.82 6.89
N THR A 491 -18.06 -60.14 6.32
CA THR A 491 -18.94 -60.30 5.12
C THR A 491 -19.62 -58.93 4.78
N ASP A 492 -20.08 -58.72 3.52
CA ASP A 492 -21.37 -58.11 3.08
C ASP A 492 -21.97 -56.80 3.66
N ILE A 493 -22.66 -55.89 2.92
CA ILE A 493 -22.99 -55.68 1.47
C ILE A 493 -23.10 -54.14 1.30
N SER A 494 -22.64 -53.45 0.26
CA SER A 494 -23.28 -53.30 -1.07
C SER A 494 -22.62 -52.13 -1.83
N SER A 495 -22.78 -52.09 -3.16
CA SER A 495 -22.03 -51.20 -4.06
C SER A 495 -22.86 -50.66 -5.22
N GLU A 496 -22.88 -49.33 -5.38
CA GLU A 496 -23.15 -48.55 -6.60
C GLU A 496 -23.06 -47.05 -6.18
N ASN A 497 -22.38 -46.13 -6.85
CA ASN A 497 -21.92 -46.07 -8.24
C ASN A 497 -20.45 -45.63 -8.35
N ALA A 498 -19.69 -46.28 -9.23
CA ALA A 498 -18.45 -45.72 -9.78
C ALA A 498 -18.77 -44.97 -11.08
N MET A 499 -18.44 -43.68 -11.16
CA MET A 499 -18.39 -42.96 -12.44
C MET A 499 -16.96 -42.46 -12.70
N LEU A 500 -16.44 -42.82 -13.87
CA LEU A 500 -15.22 -42.25 -14.41
C LEU A 500 -15.38 -40.73 -14.58
N GLN A 501 -14.42 -39.94 -14.09
CA GLN A 501 -14.26 -38.55 -14.47
C GLN A 501 -12.99 -38.39 -15.31
N GLY A 502 -13.15 -37.69 -16.44
CA GLY A 502 -12.12 -37.50 -17.47
C GLY A 502 -11.09 -36.40 -17.14
N PRO A 503 -10.42 -35.83 -18.17
CA PRO A 503 -9.22 -35.04 -17.98
C PRO A 503 -9.44 -33.74 -17.19
N ARG A 504 -8.53 -33.51 -16.25
CA ARG A 504 -8.53 -32.42 -15.25
C ARG A 504 -8.49 -31.03 -15.88
N ARG A 505 -9.27 -30.08 -15.35
CA ARG A 505 -9.12 -28.63 -15.62
C ARG A 505 -8.14 -27.99 -14.63
N LEU A 506 -6.86 -28.11 -14.93
CA LEU A 506 -5.78 -27.34 -14.26
C LEU A 506 -5.53 -26.04 -15.05
N SER A 507 -5.93 -24.88 -14.52
CA SER A 507 -5.30 -23.58 -14.88
C SER A 507 -5.63 -22.44 -13.89
N LYS A 508 -6.92 -22.19 -13.63
CA LYS A 508 -7.40 -20.89 -13.10
C LYS A 508 -6.83 -20.41 -11.76
N GLY A 509 -6.48 -21.32 -10.85
CA GLY A 509 -5.94 -20.95 -9.53
C GLY A 509 -4.48 -20.49 -9.57
N VAL A 510 -3.73 -20.88 -10.61
CA VAL A 510 -2.32 -20.49 -10.79
C VAL A 510 -2.20 -19.06 -11.31
N ASP A 511 -3.07 -18.68 -12.25
CA ASP A 511 -3.06 -17.37 -12.90
C ASP A 511 -3.14 -16.22 -11.86
N TYR A 512 -4.01 -16.37 -10.85
CA TYR A 512 -4.19 -15.38 -9.77
C TYR A 512 -2.99 -15.26 -8.82
N LEU A 513 -2.26 -16.36 -8.60
CA LEU A 513 -1.06 -16.37 -7.75
C LEU A 513 0.13 -15.70 -8.45
N VAL A 514 0.24 -15.87 -9.77
CA VAL A 514 1.21 -15.15 -10.60
C VAL A 514 0.88 -13.65 -10.67
N GLU A 515 -0.39 -13.30 -10.81
CA GLU A 515 -0.87 -11.90 -10.85
C GLU A 515 -0.60 -11.16 -9.53
N ALA A 516 -0.90 -11.77 -8.38
CA ALA A 516 -0.59 -11.20 -7.07
C ALA A 516 0.92 -10.96 -6.88
N SER A 517 1.75 -11.88 -7.37
CA SER A 517 3.21 -11.81 -7.24
C SER A 517 3.91 -10.92 -8.26
N ALA A 518 3.19 -10.43 -9.26
CA ALA A 518 3.65 -9.38 -10.15
C ALA A 518 3.47 -7.96 -9.57
N ALA A 519 2.47 -7.76 -8.71
CA ALA A 519 2.18 -6.45 -8.12
C ALA A 519 3.22 -6.01 -7.07
N GLU A 520 3.62 -6.93 -6.18
CA GLU A 520 4.67 -6.68 -5.19
C GLU A 520 6.06 -6.48 -5.84
N ALA A 521 6.27 -7.24 -6.90
CA ALA A 521 7.41 -7.19 -7.81
C ALA A 521 7.68 -5.77 -8.37
N GLU A 522 6.61 -5.03 -8.67
CA GLU A 522 6.69 -3.65 -9.14
C GLU A 522 7.05 -2.69 -7.99
N ALA A 523 6.47 -2.91 -6.81
CA ALA A 523 6.66 -2.07 -5.62
C ALA A 523 8.11 -2.10 -5.06
N ILE A 524 8.75 -3.27 -5.00
CA ILE A 524 10.14 -3.37 -4.50
C ILE A 524 11.14 -2.90 -5.56
N SER A 525 10.85 -3.08 -6.86
CA SER A 525 11.65 -2.48 -7.94
C SER A 525 11.68 -0.94 -7.81
N ALA A 526 10.54 -0.31 -7.55
CA ALA A 526 10.43 1.11 -7.27
C ALA A 526 11.21 1.52 -5.99
N THR A 527 11.14 0.69 -4.95
CA THR A 527 11.85 0.94 -3.67
C THR A 527 13.38 0.83 -3.82
N LEU A 528 13.88 -0.17 -4.55
CA LEU A 528 15.31 -0.36 -4.82
C LEU A 528 15.88 0.74 -5.73
N ALA A 529 15.09 1.23 -6.70
CA ALA A 529 15.44 2.39 -7.52
C ALA A 529 15.59 3.66 -6.65
N ALA A 530 14.66 3.89 -5.72
CA ALA A 530 14.74 4.99 -4.76
C ALA A 530 15.94 4.87 -3.79
N ALA A 531 16.33 3.65 -3.41
CA ALA A 531 17.51 3.40 -2.57
C ALA A 531 18.83 3.65 -3.33
N LYS A 532 18.97 3.15 -4.56
CA LYS A 532 20.17 3.39 -5.40
C LYS A 532 20.34 4.88 -5.74
N ALA A 533 19.24 5.60 -5.95
CA ALA A 533 19.26 7.06 -6.14
C ALA A 533 19.80 7.84 -4.91
N ARG A 534 19.80 7.23 -3.70
CA ARG A 534 20.39 7.83 -2.49
C ARG A 534 21.88 7.54 -2.33
N GLN A 535 22.38 6.40 -2.80
CA GLN A 535 23.80 6.04 -2.68
C GLN A 535 24.73 6.80 -3.65
N VAL A 536 24.24 7.19 -4.82
CA VAL A 536 25.07 7.87 -5.85
C VAL A 536 25.42 9.33 -5.50
N ASN A 537 24.71 9.95 -4.55
CA ASN A 537 24.89 11.36 -4.19
C ASN A 537 25.83 11.59 -2.98
N GLY A 538 26.52 10.55 -2.50
CA GLY A 538 27.23 10.55 -1.21
C GLY A 538 28.75 10.49 -1.27
N GLU A 539 29.43 11.24 -2.16
CA GLU A 539 30.90 11.37 -2.10
C GLU A 539 31.44 12.59 -2.90
N ALA A 540 31.53 13.77 -2.27
CA ALA A 540 32.42 14.89 -2.66
C ALA A 540 32.35 16.10 -1.70
N GLU A 541 32.94 16.01 -0.50
CA GLU A 541 33.32 17.20 0.29
C GLU A 541 34.84 17.33 0.39
N GLN A 542 35.40 18.42 -0.14
CA GLN A 542 36.72 18.93 0.22
C GLN A 542 36.70 20.47 0.27
N VAL A 543 37.21 21.01 1.38
CA VAL A 543 37.36 22.42 1.80
C VAL A 543 38.73 22.43 2.52
N PRO A 544 39.64 23.43 2.41
CA PRO A 544 39.44 24.90 2.47
C PRO A 544 40.22 25.67 1.34
N ASP A 545 40.42 27.00 1.28
CA ASP A 545 40.46 28.03 2.34
C ASP A 545 40.28 29.51 1.86
N ARG A 546 39.72 30.34 2.76
CA ARG A 546 39.93 31.78 3.08
C ARG A 546 40.03 32.99 2.10
N ASP A 547 39.29 34.02 2.55
CA ASP A 547 39.66 35.45 2.76
C ASP A 547 39.93 36.44 1.60
N ARG A 548 38.96 37.35 1.33
CA ARG A 548 39.05 38.85 1.40
C ARG A 548 38.16 39.64 0.39
N GLY A 549 37.34 40.54 0.92
CA GLY A 549 37.58 42.00 0.75
C GLY A 549 36.97 42.79 -0.43
N ALA A 550 35.84 43.45 -0.16
CA ALA A 550 35.55 44.89 -0.36
C ALA A 550 35.53 45.60 -1.75
N GLU A 551 34.40 46.30 -1.96
CA GLU A 551 34.22 47.68 -2.48
C GLU A 551 34.23 48.08 -3.99
N ALA A 552 33.28 49.00 -4.28
CA ALA A 552 33.32 50.15 -5.20
C ALA A 552 33.09 50.02 -6.73
N THR A 553 31.87 50.39 -7.16
CA THR A 553 31.57 51.26 -8.33
C THR A 553 32.19 52.68 -8.18
N PRO A 554 32.26 53.60 -9.19
CA PRO A 554 31.38 53.73 -10.39
C PRO A 554 32.04 54.22 -11.73
N SER A 555 31.16 54.55 -12.70
CA SER A 555 31.30 55.53 -13.83
C SER A 555 31.76 55.05 -15.24
N GLY A 556 30.99 55.46 -16.28
CA GLY A 556 31.32 55.39 -17.72
C GLY A 556 31.81 56.76 -18.24
N PRO A 557 31.44 57.27 -19.46
CA PRO A 557 30.62 56.71 -20.56
C PRO A 557 31.21 56.95 -22.00
N LEU A 558 30.54 56.51 -23.10
CA LEU A 558 30.11 57.34 -24.27
C LEU A 558 29.52 56.58 -25.50
N ILE A 559 28.24 56.84 -25.79
CA ILE A 559 27.63 57.28 -27.07
C ILE A 559 28.08 56.69 -28.43
N LYS A 560 27.14 56.07 -29.18
CA LYS A 560 26.62 56.58 -30.48
C LYS A 560 25.38 55.84 -31.01
N VAL A 561 24.34 56.61 -31.37
CA VAL A 561 23.17 56.25 -32.20
C VAL A 561 22.91 57.44 -33.14
N PRO A 562 22.36 57.22 -34.35
CA PRO A 562 21.18 57.99 -34.74
C PRO A 562 20.09 57.17 -35.49
N GLU A 563 18.83 57.45 -35.15
CA GLU A 563 17.60 57.13 -35.92
C GLU A 563 17.37 58.21 -37.04
N PRO A 564 16.17 58.53 -37.61
CA PRO A 564 14.80 57.97 -37.48
C PRO A 564 13.91 57.92 -38.76
N SER A 565 12.68 57.39 -38.63
CA SER A 565 11.47 58.04 -39.20
C SER A 565 10.14 57.59 -38.55
N LEU A 566 9.29 58.60 -38.31
CA LEU A 566 7.92 58.62 -37.77
C LEU A 566 6.87 58.33 -38.88
N SER A 567 5.55 58.13 -38.68
CA SER A 567 4.67 57.78 -37.54
C SER A 567 3.20 57.57 -38.04
N ASN A 568 2.25 57.37 -37.09
CA ASN A 568 0.79 57.66 -37.16
C ASN A 568 -0.24 56.56 -37.55
N SER A 569 -0.83 55.98 -36.49
CA SER A 569 -2.23 56.22 -36.05
C SER A 569 -3.38 55.22 -36.33
N THR A 570 -4.18 55.04 -35.27
CA THR A 570 -5.63 54.69 -35.20
C THR A 570 -6.09 53.22 -35.40
N THR A 571 -6.72 52.67 -34.36
CA THR A 571 -7.68 51.55 -34.40
C THR A 571 -9.11 52.10 -34.59
N PRO A 572 -10.08 51.35 -35.17
CA PRO A 572 -10.95 50.50 -34.32
C PRO A 572 -11.49 49.19 -34.96
N HIS A 573 -12.05 48.35 -34.08
CA HIS A 573 -12.90 47.14 -34.22
C HIS A 573 -13.44 46.67 -35.60
N GLY A 574 -13.38 45.34 -35.86
CA GLY A 574 -14.15 44.64 -36.91
C GLY A 574 -13.79 43.14 -37.06
N VAL A 575 -14.71 42.26 -37.44
CA VAL A 575 -14.61 40.79 -37.24
C VAL A 575 -14.94 39.93 -38.50
N ARG A 576 -13.95 39.10 -38.94
CA ARG A 576 -14.06 37.75 -39.62
C ARG A 576 -14.86 37.62 -40.95
N LEU A 577 -14.78 36.55 -41.78
CA LEU A 577 -14.02 35.27 -41.93
C LEU A 577 -13.96 34.96 -43.48
N HIS A 578 -13.32 33.92 -44.07
CA HIS A 578 -13.58 32.48 -43.88
C HIS A 578 -12.57 31.53 -44.62
N HIS A 579 -12.99 30.30 -44.92
CA HIS A 579 -12.22 29.04 -44.88
C HIS A 579 -11.86 28.34 -46.22
N ARG A 580 -11.03 27.28 -46.10
CA ARG A 580 -10.73 26.16 -47.06
C ARG A 580 -9.89 26.45 -48.31
N ALA A 581 -8.84 25.62 -48.48
CA ALA A 581 -8.36 25.17 -49.78
C ALA A 581 -9.01 23.79 -50.12
N VAL A 582 -9.15 23.49 -51.41
CA VAL A 582 -9.87 22.32 -51.96
C VAL A 582 -9.00 21.66 -53.03
N VAL A 583 -9.12 20.35 -53.21
CA VAL A 583 -8.70 19.64 -54.44
C VAL A 583 -9.93 19.01 -55.07
N VAL A 584 -10.08 19.15 -56.40
CA VAL A 584 -11.32 18.86 -57.15
C VAL A 584 -11.09 17.79 -58.21
N ALA A 585 -12.02 16.84 -58.30
CA ALA A 585 -12.44 16.13 -59.52
C ALA A 585 -13.70 15.30 -59.20
N ALA A 586 -14.73 15.16 -60.04
CA ALA A 586 -15.14 15.91 -61.23
C ALA A 586 -16.69 15.83 -61.34
N GLU A 587 -17.31 16.66 -62.17
CA GLU A 587 -18.77 16.87 -62.18
C GLU A 587 -19.60 15.70 -62.74
N THR A 588 -20.85 15.52 -62.24
CA THR A 588 -22.06 15.82 -63.05
C THR A 588 -23.39 15.69 -62.27
N GLY A 589 -24.11 16.82 -62.12
CA GLY A 589 -25.58 16.88 -62.18
C GLY A 589 -26.44 16.67 -60.92
N GLY A 590 -27.09 17.74 -60.43
CA GLY A 590 -28.31 17.65 -59.58
C GLY A 590 -28.37 18.70 -58.46
N ALA A 591 -29.39 19.56 -58.45
CA ALA A 591 -29.45 20.73 -57.56
C ALA A 591 -30.57 20.64 -56.50
N LEU A 592 -30.30 21.18 -55.30
CA LEU A 592 -31.09 22.27 -54.68
C LEU A 592 -30.44 22.73 -53.37
N GLY A 593 -30.58 24.02 -53.04
CA GLY A 593 -29.81 24.68 -51.98
C GLY A 593 -30.41 24.57 -50.58
N GLY A 594 -29.55 24.47 -49.57
CA GLY A 594 -29.90 24.58 -48.16
C GLY A 594 -28.80 24.03 -47.24
N MET A 595 -28.41 24.84 -46.24
CA MET A 595 -27.45 24.52 -45.16
C MET A 595 -25.96 24.37 -45.53
N VAL A 596 -25.14 25.30 -45.04
CA VAL A 596 -23.76 25.03 -44.65
C VAL A 596 -23.55 25.56 -43.23
N ARG A 597 -23.69 24.67 -42.24
CA ARG A 597 -23.10 24.85 -40.91
C ARG A 597 -21.79 24.06 -40.87
N GLN A 598 -20.73 24.67 -40.35
CA GLN A 598 -19.48 23.97 -40.07
C GLN A 598 -19.66 23.21 -38.75
N LEU A 599 -19.61 21.88 -38.81
CA LEU A 599 -19.92 21.00 -37.66
C LEU A 599 -18.65 20.56 -36.93
N SER A 600 -18.75 20.35 -35.61
CA SER A 600 -17.72 19.68 -34.82
C SER A 600 -17.66 18.19 -35.14
N ILE A 601 -16.53 17.56 -34.83
CA ILE A 601 -16.26 16.15 -35.14
C ILE A 601 -17.30 15.20 -34.51
N ASP A 602 -17.91 15.61 -33.40
CA ASP A 602 -18.90 14.88 -32.62
C ASP A 602 -20.28 14.77 -33.29
N GLN A 603 -20.59 15.61 -34.30
CA GLN A 603 -21.80 15.42 -35.10
C GLN A 603 -21.64 14.36 -36.20
N PHE A 604 -20.41 13.98 -36.56
CA PHE A 604 -20.18 12.90 -37.52
C PHE A 604 -20.69 11.56 -36.99
N GLU A 605 -20.60 11.32 -35.68
CA GLU A 605 -21.17 10.14 -35.02
C GLU A 605 -22.72 10.09 -35.04
N ASN A 606 -23.38 11.26 -35.12
CA ASN A 606 -24.84 11.33 -35.19
C ASN A 606 -25.38 11.31 -36.62
N GLU A 607 -24.66 11.83 -37.63
CA GLU A 607 -24.99 11.57 -39.04
C GLU A 607 -24.71 10.11 -39.46
N GLY A 608 -23.73 9.45 -38.83
CA GLY A 608 -23.46 8.02 -39.00
C GLY A 608 -24.66 7.09 -38.73
N ARG A 609 -25.72 7.57 -38.06
CA ARG A 609 -26.98 6.82 -37.88
C ARG A 609 -27.91 6.82 -39.10
N ARG A 610 -27.64 7.62 -40.14
CA ARG A 610 -28.49 7.71 -41.35
C ARG A 610 -27.86 7.13 -42.62
N VAL A 611 -26.59 6.69 -42.57
CA VAL A 611 -25.95 5.93 -43.67
C VAL A 611 -25.78 4.47 -43.25
N SER A 612 -26.89 3.74 -43.20
CA SER A 612 -26.90 2.30 -42.93
C SER A 612 -26.93 1.50 -44.23
N TYR A 613 -25.75 1.21 -44.78
CA TYR A 613 -25.50 0.09 -45.69
C TYR A 613 -24.10 -0.48 -45.44
N GLY A 614 -23.94 -1.11 -44.27
CA GLY A 614 -22.76 -1.86 -43.85
C GLY A 614 -23.19 -2.96 -42.88
N THR A 615 -22.62 -4.16 -43.01
CA THR A 615 -23.06 -5.35 -42.24
C THR A 615 -22.81 -5.21 -40.73
N PRO A 616 -23.59 -5.90 -39.87
CA PRO A 616 -23.52 -5.74 -38.40
C PRO A 616 -22.13 -6.00 -37.78
N GLU A 617 -21.31 -6.77 -38.46
CA GLU A 617 -19.98 -7.19 -38.01
C GLU A 617 -18.98 -6.03 -38.04
N ASN A 618 -19.04 -5.15 -39.06
CA ASN A 618 -18.11 -4.02 -39.19
C ASN A 618 -18.38 -2.92 -38.14
N ALA A 619 -19.65 -2.69 -37.79
CA ALA A 619 -20.01 -1.79 -36.68
C ALA A 619 -19.53 -2.30 -35.32
N THR A 620 -19.42 -3.63 -35.17
CA THR A 620 -18.90 -4.28 -33.95
C THR A 620 -17.38 -4.24 -33.90
N ALA A 621 -16.70 -4.39 -35.04
CA ALA A 621 -15.24 -4.25 -35.15
C ALA A 621 -14.77 -2.81 -34.88
N ALA A 622 -15.47 -1.80 -35.40
CA ALA A 622 -15.18 -0.39 -35.14
C ALA A 622 -15.30 -0.03 -33.65
N ARG A 623 -16.36 -0.51 -32.97
CA ARG A 623 -16.50 -0.37 -31.50
C ARG A 623 -15.35 -1.05 -30.75
N LYS A 624 -14.99 -2.29 -31.11
CA LYS A 624 -13.84 -2.99 -30.49
C LYS A 624 -12.48 -2.32 -30.71
N LEU A 625 -12.32 -1.49 -31.74
CA LEU A 625 -11.10 -0.70 -31.97
C LEU A 625 -11.08 0.56 -31.11
N LEU A 626 -12.21 1.27 -30.98
CA LEU A 626 -12.35 2.41 -30.06
C LEU A 626 -12.22 1.98 -28.59
N ASP A 627 -12.88 0.88 -28.19
CA ASP A 627 -12.79 0.32 -26.83
C ASP A 627 -11.36 -0.17 -26.50
N ARG A 628 -10.61 -0.69 -27.48
CA ARG A 628 -9.20 -1.10 -27.28
C ARG A 628 -8.24 0.07 -27.07
N GLN A 629 -8.63 1.29 -27.42
CA GLN A 629 -7.78 2.48 -27.31
C GLN A 629 -8.00 3.24 -25.97
N MET A 630 -8.98 2.81 -25.17
CA MET A 630 -9.34 3.38 -23.86
C MET A 630 -9.18 2.35 -22.73
N SER A 631 -7.94 2.03 -22.36
CA SER A 631 -7.64 1.17 -21.20
C SER A 631 -8.04 1.86 -19.89
N ILE A 632 -9.13 1.38 -19.27
CA ILE A 632 -9.56 1.77 -17.91
C ILE A 632 -8.67 1.04 -16.90
N ASN A 633 -7.44 1.52 -16.68
CA ASN A 633 -6.48 0.94 -15.74
C ASN A 633 -5.65 2.02 -15.01
N SER A 634 -6.30 3.05 -14.47
CA SER A 634 -5.72 3.94 -13.46
C SER A 634 -6.75 4.16 -12.34
N VAL A 635 -6.30 4.29 -11.08
CA VAL A 635 -7.19 4.62 -9.95
C VAL A 635 -7.98 5.92 -10.21
N PRO A 636 -7.37 7.01 -10.73
CA PRO A 636 -8.13 8.20 -11.14
C PRO A 636 -9.27 7.91 -12.14
N LYS A 637 -9.03 7.11 -13.19
CA LYS A 637 -10.10 6.72 -14.15
C LYS A 637 -11.18 5.86 -13.50
N LYS A 638 -10.82 4.94 -12.60
CA LYS A 638 -11.78 4.17 -11.78
C LYS A 638 -12.67 5.12 -10.99
N VAL A 639 -12.07 6.11 -10.31
CA VAL A 639 -12.79 7.08 -9.48
C VAL A 639 -13.72 7.96 -10.31
N ILE A 640 -13.24 8.54 -11.40
CA ILE A 640 -14.06 9.38 -12.30
C ILE A 640 -15.23 8.56 -12.87
N ALA A 641 -14.99 7.34 -13.38
CA ALA A 641 -16.04 6.48 -13.90
C ALA A 641 -17.07 6.05 -12.82
N HIS A 642 -16.64 5.93 -11.56
CA HIS A 642 -17.53 5.57 -10.45
C HIS A 642 -18.32 6.76 -9.90
N LEU A 643 -17.70 7.92 -9.75
CA LEU A 643 -18.24 9.07 -9.02
C LEU A 643 -18.78 10.21 -9.90
N LEU A 644 -18.18 10.49 -11.06
CA LEU A 644 -18.58 11.62 -11.92
C LEU A 644 -19.87 11.29 -12.68
N LYS A 645 -21.00 11.35 -11.98
CA LYS A 645 -22.35 11.00 -12.49
C LYS A 645 -23.36 12.10 -12.19
N PRO A 646 -23.28 13.28 -12.83
CA PRO A 646 -24.12 14.43 -12.48
C PRO A 646 -25.63 14.14 -12.40
N ARG A 647 -26.16 13.38 -13.37
CA ARG A 647 -27.59 12.96 -13.43
C ARG A 647 -27.92 11.63 -12.76
N GLY A 648 -26.91 10.89 -12.31
CA GLY A 648 -27.03 9.47 -11.99
C GLY A 648 -26.46 9.06 -10.63
N TRP A 649 -25.80 9.97 -9.92
CA TRP A 649 -25.32 9.70 -8.58
C TRP A 649 -26.48 9.55 -7.60
N LYS A 650 -26.35 8.57 -6.72
CA LYS A 650 -27.24 8.35 -5.57
C LYS A 650 -26.34 7.93 -4.39
N PRO A 651 -26.66 8.33 -3.15
CA PRO A 651 -25.97 7.83 -1.98
C PRO A 651 -25.97 6.29 -1.98
N PRO A 652 -24.83 5.63 -1.72
CA PRO A 652 -24.75 4.18 -1.74
C PRO A 652 -25.52 3.59 -0.54
N VAL A 653 -26.36 2.58 -0.79
CA VAL A 653 -27.22 1.93 0.23
C VAL A 653 -26.40 1.26 1.35
N ARG A 654 -25.14 0.90 1.07
CA ARG A 654 -24.16 0.54 2.08
C ARG A 654 -23.16 1.68 2.17
N ARG A 655 -22.94 2.23 3.36
CA ARG A 655 -22.04 3.37 3.57
C ARG A 655 -20.55 3.05 3.34
N GLN A 656 -20.15 1.79 3.19
CA GLN A 656 -18.77 1.39 2.87
C GLN A 656 -18.24 2.13 1.61
N PHE A 657 -17.03 2.69 1.71
CA PHE A 657 -16.39 3.36 0.59
C PHE A 657 -15.83 2.38 -0.45
N PHE A 658 -15.81 2.77 -1.73
CA PHE A 658 -15.52 1.86 -2.86
C PHE A 658 -14.02 1.77 -3.24
N LEU A 659 -13.19 2.62 -2.65
CA LEU A 659 -11.74 2.50 -2.67
C LEU A 659 -11.26 1.85 -1.38
N ASP A 660 -10.21 1.02 -1.47
CA ASP A 660 -9.45 0.61 -0.30
C ASP A 660 -8.35 1.62 0.07
N CYS A 661 -7.66 1.39 1.19
CA CYS A 661 -6.62 2.31 1.67
C CYS A 661 -5.41 2.40 0.72
N ASN A 662 -5.10 1.36 -0.06
CA ASN A 662 -4.00 1.38 -1.03
C ASN A 662 -4.41 2.18 -2.27
N GLU A 663 -5.63 2.02 -2.77
CA GLU A 663 -6.13 2.86 -3.87
C GLU A 663 -6.21 4.34 -3.47
N ILE A 664 -6.54 4.67 -2.22
CA ILE A 664 -6.41 6.03 -1.69
C ILE A 664 -4.93 6.46 -1.60
N ALA A 665 -4.01 5.56 -1.28
CA ALA A 665 -2.57 5.82 -1.30
C ALA A 665 -2.11 6.21 -2.70
N ASP A 666 -2.39 5.38 -3.71
CA ASP A 666 -1.99 5.59 -5.11
C ASP A 666 -2.54 6.90 -5.68
N LEU A 667 -3.79 7.21 -5.35
CA LEU A 667 -4.45 8.46 -5.73
C LEU A 667 -3.77 9.66 -5.08
N CYS A 668 -3.48 9.59 -3.78
CA CYS A 668 -2.75 10.64 -3.07
C CYS A 668 -1.32 10.79 -3.60
N ASP A 669 -0.57 9.70 -3.77
CA ASP A 669 0.80 9.72 -4.27
C ASP A 669 0.88 10.35 -5.67
N SER A 670 -0.11 10.07 -6.52
CA SER A 670 -0.20 10.64 -7.87
C SER A 670 -0.51 12.14 -7.85
N ALA A 671 -1.43 12.58 -7.00
CA ALA A 671 -1.77 14.00 -6.84
C ALA A 671 -0.66 14.79 -6.12
N GLU A 672 0.01 14.20 -5.13
CA GLU A 672 1.11 14.81 -4.37
C GLU A 672 2.34 15.11 -5.24
N ARG A 673 2.68 14.22 -6.20
CA ARG A 673 3.70 14.51 -7.21
C ARG A 673 3.37 15.76 -8.05
N ILE A 674 2.09 16.00 -8.34
CA ILE A 674 1.67 17.20 -9.07
C ILE A 674 1.79 18.41 -8.15
N PHE A 675 1.15 18.40 -6.97
CA PHE A 675 1.14 19.53 -6.04
C PHE A 675 2.52 19.95 -5.56
N SER A 676 3.44 19.01 -5.35
CA SER A 676 4.84 19.29 -4.97
C SER A 676 5.64 20.02 -6.07
N SER A 677 5.22 19.91 -7.34
CA SER A 677 5.83 20.61 -8.48
C SER A 677 5.16 21.95 -8.82
N GLU A 678 3.92 22.15 -8.38
CA GLU A 678 3.18 23.40 -8.58
C GLU A 678 3.68 24.51 -7.64
N PRO A 679 3.53 25.81 -8.01
CA PRO A 679 3.85 26.92 -7.12
C PRO A 679 2.81 27.07 -5.99
N SER A 680 3.19 27.73 -4.89
CA SER A 680 2.27 28.01 -3.77
C SER A 680 1.15 29.00 -4.15
N VAL A 681 1.36 29.82 -5.20
CA VAL A 681 0.33 30.60 -5.89
C VAL A 681 0.22 30.12 -7.33
N LEU A 682 -0.87 29.43 -7.67
CA LEU A 682 -1.13 28.93 -9.02
C LEU A 682 -1.30 30.08 -10.01
N GLN A 683 -0.93 29.88 -11.28
CA GLN A 683 -1.07 30.88 -12.34
C GLN A 683 -2.06 30.36 -13.39
N ILE A 684 -3.27 30.92 -13.41
CA ILE A 684 -4.43 30.39 -14.17
C ILE A 684 -4.85 31.39 -15.26
N LYS A 685 -5.42 30.89 -16.35
CA LYS A 685 -5.96 31.70 -17.45
C LYS A 685 -7.47 31.62 -17.51
N ALA A 686 -8.10 32.63 -18.10
CA ALA A 686 -9.52 32.62 -18.36
C ALA A 686 -9.84 31.87 -19.68
N PRO A 687 -10.96 31.13 -19.77
CA PRO A 687 -12.07 31.09 -18.81
C PRO A 687 -11.87 30.00 -17.75
N VAL A 688 -12.47 30.22 -16.57
CA VAL A 688 -12.40 29.30 -15.42
C VAL A 688 -13.71 29.32 -14.62
N LYS A 689 -14.11 28.18 -14.08
CA LYS A 689 -15.17 28.06 -13.07
C LYS A 689 -14.55 28.01 -11.68
N ILE A 690 -15.04 28.83 -10.76
CA ILE A 690 -14.57 28.89 -9.38
C ILE A 690 -15.65 28.31 -8.47
N PHE A 691 -15.26 27.41 -7.57
CA PHE A 691 -16.10 26.71 -6.59
C PHE A 691 -15.60 27.05 -5.18
N GLY A 692 -16.51 27.44 -4.29
CA GLY A 692 -16.23 27.61 -2.86
C GLY A 692 -16.39 26.30 -2.09
N ASP A 693 -16.64 26.42 -0.79
CA ASP A 693 -16.75 25.31 0.17
C ASP A 693 -17.72 24.21 -0.32
N LEU A 694 -17.31 22.95 -0.16
CA LEU A 694 -18.09 21.77 -0.56
C LEU A 694 -18.47 20.88 0.63
N HIS A 695 -17.63 20.79 1.66
CA HIS A 695 -17.94 20.16 2.94
C HIS A 695 -18.65 18.80 2.83
N GLY A 696 -18.10 17.88 2.04
CA GLY A 696 -18.69 16.55 1.85
C GLY A 696 -20.12 16.52 1.29
N GLN A 697 -20.68 17.63 0.79
CA GLN A 697 -22.00 17.69 0.14
C GLN A 697 -21.91 17.26 -1.33
N PHE A 698 -21.42 16.03 -1.56
CA PHE A 698 -21.17 15.48 -2.90
C PHE A 698 -22.38 15.54 -3.85
N GLY A 699 -23.60 15.41 -3.31
CA GLY A 699 -24.83 15.58 -4.10
C GLY A 699 -24.97 16.96 -4.72
N ASP A 700 -24.56 18.03 -4.03
CA ASP A 700 -24.58 19.40 -4.57
C ASP A 700 -23.48 19.62 -5.61
N LEU A 701 -22.30 19.03 -5.42
CA LEU A 701 -21.24 19.00 -6.45
C LEU A 701 -21.74 18.35 -7.75
N MET A 702 -22.47 17.24 -7.66
CA MET A 702 -23.08 16.57 -8.83
C MET A 702 -24.16 17.43 -9.48
N ARG A 703 -24.98 18.15 -8.70
CA ARG A 703 -25.99 19.09 -9.22
C ARG A 703 -25.35 20.27 -9.96
N LEU A 704 -24.30 20.87 -9.40
CA LEU A 704 -23.53 21.94 -10.03
C LEU A 704 -22.91 21.48 -11.36
N PHE A 705 -22.36 20.27 -11.40
CA PHE A 705 -21.84 19.68 -12.64
C PHE A 705 -22.91 19.33 -13.68
N ASP A 706 -24.15 19.01 -13.27
CA ASP A 706 -25.25 18.75 -14.21
C ASP A 706 -25.79 20.04 -14.82
N GLU A 707 -26.02 21.05 -13.99
CA GLU A 707 -26.64 22.30 -14.41
C GLU A 707 -25.65 23.23 -15.14
N TYR A 708 -24.38 23.23 -14.74
CA TYR A 708 -23.37 24.19 -15.22
C TYR A 708 -22.14 23.54 -15.86
N GLY A 709 -22.17 22.24 -16.17
CA GLY A 709 -21.14 21.54 -16.94
C GLY A 709 -20.08 20.83 -16.08
N ALA A 710 -19.78 19.58 -16.45
CA ALA A 710 -18.92 18.67 -15.72
C ALA A 710 -17.49 18.60 -16.28
N PRO A 711 -16.46 18.39 -15.44
CA PRO A 711 -15.07 18.26 -15.85
C PRO A 711 -14.82 16.89 -16.54
N SER A 712 -15.32 16.76 -17.77
CA SER A 712 -15.22 15.58 -18.62
C SER A 712 -15.24 16.00 -20.10
N THR A 713 -14.78 15.13 -21.00
CA THR A 713 -14.79 15.37 -22.45
C THR A 713 -16.19 15.58 -23.04
N ALA A 714 -17.24 15.03 -22.41
CA ALA A 714 -18.64 15.24 -22.78
C ALA A 714 -19.27 16.48 -22.12
N GLY A 715 -18.59 17.08 -21.14
CA GLY A 715 -18.91 18.38 -20.56
C GLY A 715 -18.07 19.46 -21.22
N ASP A 716 -17.27 20.20 -20.43
CA ASP A 716 -16.55 21.37 -20.92
C ASP A 716 -15.08 21.51 -20.51
N ILE A 717 -14.47 20.45 -19.94
CA ILE A 717 -13.04 20.44 -19.54
C ILE A 717 -12.06 20.80 -20.66
N ALA A 718 -12.47 20.64 -21.92
CA ALA A 718 -11.66 20.95 -23.10
C ALA A 718 -11.51 22.47 -23.38
N TYR A 719 -12.29 23.33 -22.72
CA TYR A 719 -12.28 24.77 -22.99
C TYR A 719 -12.50 25.69 -21.78
N ILE A 720 -12.78 25.15 -20.59
CA ILE A 720 -12.87 25.91 -19.35
C ILE A 720 -12.16 25.18 -18.20
N ASP A 721 -11.35 25.92 -17.45
CA ASP A 721 -10.67 25.42 -16.26
C ASP A 721 -11.62 25.37 -15.06
N TYR A 722 -11.23 24.63 -14.03
CA TYR A 722 -11.93 24.44 -12.77
C TYR A 722 -11.00 24.77 -11.61
N LEU A 723 -11.38 25.73 -10.77
CA LEU A 723 -10.68 26.12 -9.55
C LEU A 723 -11.59 25.87 -8.35
N PHE A 724 -11.12 25.13 -7.36
CA PHE A 724 -11.81 24.91 -6.10
C PHE A 724 -11.03 25.55 -4.96
N LEU A 725 -11.72 26.27 -4.07
CA LEU A 725 -11.11 27.20 -3.11
C LEU A 725 -10.73 26.60 -1.75
N GLY A 726 -11.11 25.35 -1.46
CA GLY A 726 -10.86 24.70 -0.18
C GLY A 726 -12.12 24.10 0.44
N ASP A 727 -11.99 23.60 1.67
CA ASP A 727 -13.02 23.01 2.50
C ASP A 727 -13.84 21.94 1.75
N TYR A 728 -13.10 20.92 1.32
CA TYR A 728 -13.62 19.76 0.59
C TYR A 728 -14.31 18.75 1.52
N VAL A 729 -13.82 18.66 2.76
CA VAL A 729 -14.16 17.64 3.75
C VAL A 729 -14.89 18.23 4.96
N ASP A 730 -15.27 17.36 5.91
CA ASP A 730 -16.03 17.68 7.13
C ASP A 730 -17.48 18.12 6.88
N ARG A 731 -18.27 18.16 7.97
CA ARG A 731 -19.65 18.69 8.07
C ARG A 731 -20.73 17.93 7.29
N GLY A 732 -20.47 17.48 6.08
CA GLY A 732 -21.35 16.69 5.23
C GLY A 732 -20.89 15.24 5.03
N GLN A 733 -21.82 14.39 4.61
CA GLN A 733 -21.76 12.93 4.78
C GLN A 733 -20.86 12.16 3.78
N HIS A 734 -20.31 12.84 2.77
CA HIS A 734 -19.63 12.24 1.62
C HIS A 734 -18.29 12.96 1.31
N SER A 735 -17.50 13.24 2.36
CA SER A 735 -16.17 13.84 2.23
C SER A 735 -15.24 12.94 1.41
N LEU A 736 -15.32 11.62 1.60
CA LEU A 736 -14.50 10.64 0.88
C LEU A 736 -14.75 10.66 -0.64
N GLU A 737 -16.01 10.70 -1.09
CA GLU A 737 -16.33 10.88 -2.51
C GLU A 737 -15.85 12.23 -3.03
N THR A 738 -16.04 13.30 -2.26
CA THR A 738 -15.69 14.67 -2.67
C THR A 738 -14.20 14.79 -2.92
N ILE A 739 -13.35 14.47 -1.92
CA ILE A 739 -11.91 14.61 -2.11
C ILE A 739 -11.36 13.60 -3.12
N SER A 740 -11.85 12.35 -3.14
CA SER A 740 -11.37 11.36 -4.11
C SER A 740 -11.67 11.77 -5.55
N LEU A 741 -12.87 12.29 -5.84
CA LEU A 741 -13.21 12.77 -7.17
C LEU A 741 -12.33 13.96 -7.57
N LEU A 742 -12.14 14.94 -6.68
CA LEU A 742 -11.32 16.11 -6.97
C LEU A 742 -9.85 15.76 -7.22
N LEU A 743 -9.26 14.86 -6.41
CA LEU A 743 -7.91 14.35 -6.64
C LEU A 743 -7.80 13.56 -7.96
N ALA A 744 -8.79 12.73 -8.28
CA ALA A 744 -8.80 11.98 -9.54
C ALA A 744 -8.88 12.90 -10.76
N LEU A 745 -9.72 13.93 -10.70
CA LEU A 745 -9.81 14.98 -11.71
C LEU A 745 -8.51 15.79 -11.83
N LYS A 746 -7.83 16.08 -10.70
CA LYS A 746 -6.51 16.73 -10.71
C LYS A 746 -5.44 15.86 -11.39
N VAL A 747 -5.45 14.54 -11.17
CA VAL A 747 -4.47 13.65 -11.79
C VAL A 747 -4.69 13.45 -13.29
N GLU A 748 -5.94 13.35 -13.74
CA GLU A 748 -6.25 13.18 -15.18
C GLU A 748 -6.25 14.50 -15.97
N TYR A 749 -6.51 15.64 -15.33
CA TYR A 749 -6.54 16.98 -15.95
C TYR A 749 -5.69 18.01 -15.18
N PRO A 750 -4.37 17.76 -14.97
CA PRO A 750 -3.53 18.56 -14.07
C PRO A 750 -3.42 20.04 -14.46
N CYS A 751 -3.56 20.37 -15.75
CA CYS A 751 -3.50 21.74 -16.25
C CYS A 751 -4.86 22.48 -16.25
N ASN A 752 -5.98 21.77 -16.03
CA ASN A 752 -7.33 22.35 -16.12
C ASN A 752 -8.11 22.26 -14.80
N VAL A 753 -7.71 21.39 -13.88
CA VAL A 753 -8.32 21.26 -12.55
C VAL A 753 -7.30 21.74 -11.51
N HIS A 754 -7.72 22.68 -10.68
CA HIS A 754 -6.90 23.42 -9.74
C HIS A 754 -7.55 23.36 -8.36
N LEU A 755 -6.81 22.88 -7.36
CA LEU A 755 -7.27 22.79 -5.97
C LEU A 755 -6.34 23.64 -5.11
N ILE A 756 -6.88 24.56 -4.33
CA ILE A 756 -6.13 25.27 -3.28
C ILE A 756 -6.57 24.78 -1.89
N ARG A 757 -5.83 25.13 -0.84
CA ARG A 757 -6.05 24.64 0.52
C ARG A 757 -7.10 25.48 1.27
N GLY A 758 -8.08 24.83 1.89
CA GLY A 758 -8.95 25.42 2.91
C GLY A 758 -8.48 25.14 4.34
N ASN A 759 -9.19 25.67 5.33
CA ASN A 759 -8.84 25.47 6.73
C ASN A 759 -9.26 24.08 7.25
N HIS A 760 -10.21 23.40 6.61
CA HIS A 760 -10.57 22.02 6.90
C HIS A 760 -9.59 21.00 6.28
N GLU A 761 -8.71 21.42 5.37
CA GLU A 761 -7.56 20.62 4.92
C GLU A 761 -6.38 20.66 5.93
N ALA A 762 -6.70 20.55 7.22
CA ALA A 762 -5.77 20.49 8.35
C ALA A 762 -6.20 19.41 9.36
N ALA A 763 -5.24 18.61 9.84
CA ALA A 763 -5.52 17.37 10.58
C ALA A 763 -6.16 17.61 11.96
N ASP A 764 -5.76 18.66 12.66
CA ASP A 764 -6.37 19.13 13.90
C ASP A 764 -7.85 19.49 13.70
N ILE A 765 -8.18 20.15 12.58
CA ILE A 765 -9.55 20.57 12.24
C ILE A 765 -10.39 19.37 11.79
N ASN A 766 -9.93 18.57 10.82
CA ASN A 766 -10.73 17.48 10.25
C ASN A 766 -10.73 16.18 11.10
N ALA A 767 -9.93 16.13 12.16
CA ALA A 767 -10.16 15.23 13.29
C ALA A 767 -11.43 15.58 14.09
N LEU A 768 -11.82 16.86 14.11
CA LEU A 768 -12.86 17.41 14.98
C LEU A 768 -14.20 17.64 14.27
N PHE A 769 -14.24 17.89 12.96
CA PHE A 769 -15.46 18.30 12.24
C PHE A 769 -16.08 17.24 11.31
N GLY A 770 -15.55 16.01 11.33
CA GLY A 770 -16.26 14.81 10.86
C GLY A 770 -15.46 13.87 9.96
N PHE A 771 -14.48 14.35 9.21
CA PHE A 771 -13.80 13.56 8.18
C PHE A 771 -13.06 12.34 8.75
N ARG A 772 -12.36 12.49 9.88
CA ARG A 772 -11.74 11.35 10.58
C ARG A 772 -12.75 10.27 10.98
N ILE A 773 -13.95 10.70 11.42
CA ILE A 773 -15.03 9.79 11.81
C ILE A 773 -15.62 9.12 10.56
N GLU A 774 -15.81 9.86 9.47
CA GLU A 774 -16.25 9.31 8.18
C GLU A 774 -15.29 8.24 7.66
N CYS A 775 -13.98 8.50 7.68
CA CYS A 775 -12.98 7.51 7.29
C CYS A 775 -13.07 6.23 8.16
N ILE A 776 -13.19 6.38 9.48
CA ILE A 776 -13.32 5.27 10.43
C ILE A 776 -14.61 4.46 10.20
N GLU A 777 -15.75 5.13 9.98
CA GLU A 777 -17.06 4.50 9.73
C GLU A 777 -17.05 3.72 8.41
N ARG A 778 -16.58 4.37 7.34
CA ARG A 778 -16.78 3.90 5.96
C ARG A 778 -15.67 3.00 5.42
N MET A 779 -14.50 3.01 6.07
CA MET A 779 -13.36 2.14 5.73
C MET A 779 -12.96 1.19 6.88
N GLY A 780 -13.51 1.37 8.08
CA GLY A 780 -13.13 0.65 9.30
C GLY A 780 -11.98 1.34 10.05
N GLU A 781 -11.90 1.16 11.37
CA GLU A 781 -11.04 1.98 12.26
C GLU A 781 -9.58 2.09 11.78
N ARG A 782 -8.91 0.97 11.51
CA ARG A 782 -7.50 0.99 11.10
C ARG A 782 -7.30 1.63 9.72
N ASP A 783 -8.03 1.17 8.71
CA ASP A 783 -7.86 1.58 7.32
C ASP A 783 -8.34 3.02 7.10
N GLY A 784 -9.37 3.42 7.84
CA GLY A 784 -9.87 4.78 7.93
C GLY A 784 -8.91 5.75 8.61
N ILE A 785 -8.34 5.39 9.77
CA ILE A 785 -7.29 6.20 10.41
C ILE A 785 -6.07 6.34 9.49
N TRP A 786 -5.67 5.26 8.82
CA TRP A 786 -4.55 5.28 7.87
C TRP A 786 -4.84 6.19 6.67
N ALA A 787 -6.00 6.03 6.01
CA ALA A 787 -6.41 6.84 4.88
C ALA A 787 -6.52 8.33 5.26
N TRP A 788 -7.10 8.61 6.42
CA TRP A 788 -7.18 9.95 7.00
C TRP A 788 -5.80 10.60 7.22
N HIS A 789 -4.83 9.85 7.76
CA HIS A 789 -3.44 10.33 7.85
C HIS A 789 -2.79 10.53 6.46
N ARG A 790 -2.99 9.60 5.51
CA ARG A 790 -2.42 9.72 4.15
C ARG A 790 -2.94 10.96 3.43
N ILE A 791 -4.26 11.21 3.49
CA ILE A 791 -4.90 12.36 2.86
C ILE A 791 -4.43 13.67 3.54
N ASN A 792 -4.32 13.72 4.87
CA ASN A 792 -3.78 14.89 5.56
C ASN A 792 -2.30 15.18 5.23
N ARG A 793 -1.47 14.18 4.95
CA ARG A 793 -0.11 14.41 4.43
C ARG A 793 -0.13 15.08 3.05
N LEU A 794 -1.06 14.68 2.17
CA LEU A 794 -1.27 15.34 0.88
C LEU A 794 -1.79 16.77 1.06
N PHE A 795 -2.69 17.02 2.01
CA PHE A 795 -3.23 18.37 2.25
C PHE A 795 -2.16 19.40 2.59
N ASN A 796 -1.06 18.99 3.25
CA ASN A 796 0.09 19.86 3.51
C ASN A 796 0.80 20.34 2.23
N TRP A 797 0.64 19.62 1.12
CA TRP A 797 1.17 20.00 -0.19
C TRP A 797 0.22 20.85 -1.04
N LEU A 798 -1.05 21.05 -0.66
CA LEU A 798 -1.97 21.84 -1.48
C LEU A 798 -1.46 23.28 -1.70
N PRO A 799 -1.53 23.82 -2.94
CA PRO A 799 -1.32 25.24 -3.21
C PRO A 799 -2.21 26.12 -2.33
N LEU A 800 -1.77 27.35 -2.05
CA LEU A 800 -2.38 28.20 -1.02
C LEU A 800 -3.23 29.34 -1.60
N ALA A 801 -2.97 29.74 -2.85
CA ALA A 801 -3.78 30.69 -3.59
C ALA A 801 -3.68 30.42 -5.11
N ALA A 802 -4.50 31.10 -5.90
CA ALA A 802 -4.42 31.09 -7.35
C ALA A 802 -4.63 32.49 -7.94
N LEU A 803 -3.82 32.87 -8.93
CA LEU A 803 -3.85 34.16 -9.61
C LEU A 803 -4.33 33.96 -11.05
N ILE A 804 -5.52 34.46 -11.36
CA ILE A 804 -6.15 34.35 -12.68
C ILE A 804 -5.86 35.62 -13.50
N GLU A 805 -5.28 35.44 -14.69
CA GLU A 805 -4.90 36.52 -15.65
C GLU A 805 -4.10 37.68 -15.02
N LYS A 806 -3.40 37.43 -13.90
CA LYS A 806 -2.72 38.45 -13.08
C LYS A 806 -3.62 39.59 -12.60
N LYS A 807 -4.93 39.38 -12.52
CA LYS A 807 -5.92 40.41 -12.12
C LYS A 807 -6.89 39.97 -11.04
N ILE A 808 -7.08 38.67 -10.85
CA ILE A 808 -7.99 38.14 -9.82
C ILE A 808 -7.19 37.17 -8.96
N ILE A 809 -7.06 37.46 -7.66
CA ILE A 809 -6.49 36.51 -6.71
C ILE A 809 -7.62 35.67 -6.09
N CYS A 810 -7.35 34.40 -5.86
CA CYS A 810 -8.27 33.44 -5.26
C CYS A 810 -7.60 32.77 -4.06
N MET A 811 -8.29 32.72 -2.92
CA MET A 811 -7.79 32.18 -1.65
C MET A 811 -8.97 31.63 -0.84
N HIS A 812 -8.73 30.83 0.21
CA HIS A 812 -9.82 30.34 1.06
C HIS A 812 -10.29 31.38 2.08
N GLY A 813 -9.38 31.72 3.00
CA GLY A 813 -9.49 32.74 4.04
C GLY A 813 -9.48 34.15 3.45
N GLY A 814 -8.45 34.91 3.74
CA GLY A 814 -8.33 36.28 3.25
C GLY A 814 -6.94 36.86 3.48
N ILE A 815 -6.81 38.17 3.30
CA ILE A 815 -5.53 38.88 3.46
C ILE A 815 -5.16 39.15 4.93
N GLY A 816 -6.14 39.10 5.84
CA GLY A 816 -5.97 39.26 7.28
C GLY A 816 -5.09 40.44 7.70
N ARG A 817 -4.19 40.21 8.67
CA ARG A 817 -3.29 41.24 9.19
C ARG A 817 -1.97 41.37 8.43
N SER A 818 -1.46 40.27 7.88
CA SER A 818 -0.06 40.15 7.49
C SER A 818 0.20 40.14 5.98
N ILE A 819 -0.82 39.91 5.15
CA ILE A 819 -0.67 39.74 3.70
C ILE A 819 -0.95 41.06 2.99
N ASN A 820 0.11 41.74 2.55
CA ASN A 820 0.04 42.98 1.77
C ASN A 820 0.50 42.77 0.32
N HIS A 821 1.28 41.70 0.06
CA HIS A 821 1.88 41.36 -1.23
C HIS A 821 1.73 39.86 -1.56
N ILE A 822 1.50 39.51 -2.83
CA ILE A 822 1.33 38.11 -3.29
C ILE A 822 2.59 37.27 -3.02
N GLU A 823 3.77 37.88 -3.16
CA GLU A 823 5.07 37.25 -2.94
C GLU A 823 5.20 36.68 -1.52
N GLN A 824 4.47 37.22 -0.53
CA GLN A 824 4.45 36.67 0.84
C GLN A 824 3.83 35.27 0.89
N ILE A 825 2.89 34.96 0.00
CA ILE A 825 2.28 33.64 -0.15
C ILE A 825 3.18 32.73 -0.98
N GLU A 826 3.79 33.25 -2.05
CA GLU A 826 4.70 32.49 -2.92
C GLU A 826 5.93 31.96 -2.18
N ASN A 827 6.46 32.74 -1.22
CA ASN A 827 7.61 32.36 -0.41
C ASN A 827 7.32 31.24 0.63
N LEU A 828 6.05 30.90 0.89
CA LEU A 828 5.70 29.79 1.78
C LEU A 828 6.08 28.45 1.16
N GLN A 829 7.06 27.79 1.78
CA GLN A 829 7.52 26.45 1.40
C GLN A 829 6.49 25.39 1.77
N ARG A 830 6.19 24.49 0.83
CA ARG A 830 5.36 23.30 1.04
C ARG A 830 6.26 22.05 1.08
N PRO A 831 5.92 21.01 1.86
CA PRO A 831 4.67 20.84 2.60
C PRO A 831 4.64 21.69 3.88
N ILE A 832 3.49 22.31 4.19
CA ILE A 832 3.33 23.18 5.35
C ILE A 832 2.24 22.64 6.29
N THR A 833 2.50 22.65 7.60
CA THR A 833 1.51 22.29 8.63
C THR A 833 1.03 23.53 9.37
N MET A 834 -0.15 23.46 10.00
CA MET A 834 -0.66 24.56 10.84
C MET A 834 0.26 24.83 12.05
N GLU A 835 0.88 23.78 12.59
CA GLU A 835 1.84 23.83 13.71
C GLU A 835 3.08 24.69 13.40
N ALA A 836 3.41 24.95 12.13
CA ALA A 836 4.52 25.81 11.74
C ALA A 836 4.34 27.29 12.13
N GLY A 837 3.15 27.70 12.60
CA GLY A 837 2.93 29.00 13.24
C GLY A 837 3.03 30.22 12.32
N SER A 838 2.93 30.03 10.99
CA SER A 838 3.00 31.13 10.03
C SER A 838 1.75 32.01 10.09
N VAL A 839 1.93 33.28 10.49
CA VAL A 839 0.84 34.28 10.53
C VAL A 839 0.21 34.48 9.14
N VAL A 840 1.02 34.40 8.08
CA VAL A 840 0.55 34.47 6.68
C VAL A 840 -0.36 33.28 6.37
N LEU A 841 0.00 32.06 6.76
CA LEU A 841 -0.85 30.88 6.56
C LEU A 841 -2.15 30.99 7.37
N MET A 842 -2.08 31.45 8.62
CA MET A 842 -3.25 31.65 9.47
C MET A 842 -4.23 32.67 8.86
N ASP A 843 -3.74 33.84 8.46
CA ASP A 843 -4.58 34.85 7.79
C ASP A 843 -5.20 34.30 6.49
N LEU A 844 -4.38 33.62 5.67
CA LEU A 844 -4.78 33.11 4.35
C LEU A 844 -5.86 32.03 4.40
N LEU A 845 -5.97 31.30 5.52
CA LEU A 845 -6.96 30.23 5.69
C LEU A 845 -8.13 30.62 6.62
N TRP A 846 -7.97 31.58 7.54
CA TRP A 846 -8.94 31.85 8.61
C TRP A 846 -9.43 33.30 8.74
N SER A 847 -8.87 34.26 8.01
CA SER A 847 -9.37 35.64 8.09
C SER A 847 -10.66 35.84 7.27
N ASP A 848 -11.52 36.74 7.74
CA ASP A 848 -12.78 37.10 7.07
C ASP A 848 -12.84 38.61 6.78
N PRO A 849 -13.59 39.07 5.78
CA PRO A 849 -13.99 40.47 5.70
C PRO A 849 -14.78 40.91 6.95
N THR A 850 -14.76 42.20 7.29
CA THR A 850 -15.62 42.75 8.36
C THR A 850 -17.10 42.63 8.02
N GLU A 851 -18.00 42.76 8.99
CA GLU A 851 -19.45 42.52 8.82
C GLU A 851 -20.10 43.28 7.64
N ASN A 852 -19.58 44.45 7.28
CA ASN A 852 -20.04 45.27 6.17
C ASN A 852 -19.01 46.35 5.80
N ASP A 853 -19.17 46.96 4.62
CA ASP A 853 -18.30 48.01 4.04
C ASP A 853 -18.18 49.31 4.89
N SER A 854 -18.88 49.47 6.02
CA SER A 854 -18.68 50.62 6.93
C SER A 854 -17.64 50.38 8.03
N VAL A 855 -17.15 49.14 8.19
CA VAL A 855 -16.20 48.77 9.24
C VAL A 855 -14.80 48.61 8.64
N GLU A 856 -14.01 49.68 8.71
CA GLU A 856 -12.61 49.72 8.26
C GLU A 856 -11.62 49.12 9.29
N GLY A 857 -10.42 48.82 8.79
CA GLY A 857 -9.25 48.36 9.56
C GLY A 857 -9.29 46.88 9.92
N LEU A 858 -8.56 46.51 10.98
CA LEU A 858 -8.56 45.16 11.53
C LEU A 858 -9.43 45.08 12.78
N ARG A 859 -10.21 44.00 12.92
CA ARG A 859 -10.95 43.66 14.15
C ARG A 859 -10.60 42.25 14.61
N PRO A 860 -10.77 41.90 15.90
CA PRO A 860 -10.75 40.50 16.34
C PRO A 860 -11.82 39.71 15.58
N ASN A 861 -11.48 38.53 15.07
CA ASN A 861 -12.48 37.61 14.54
C ASN A 861 -13.19 36.91 15.69
N ALA A 862 -14.49 36.68 15.55
CA ALA A 862 -15.24 35.85 16.48
C ALA A 862 -14.70 34.41 16.52
N ARG A 863 -14.27 33.84 15.38
CA ARG A 863 -13.91 32.42 15.22
C ARG A 863 -12.88 31.87 16.22
N GLY A 864 -11.99 32.71 16.78
CA GLY A 864 -11.02 32.26 17.76
C GLY A 864 -9.98 33.32 18.16
N PRO A 865 -9.26 33.12 19.27
CA PRO A 865 -8.23 34.02 19.74
C PRO A 865 -7.07 34.08 18.73
N GLY A 866 -6.62 35.30 18.41
CA GLY A 866 -5.54 35.51 17.44
C GLY A 866 -5.98 35.54 15.97
N LEU A 867 -7.26 35.29 15.66
CA LEU A 867 -7.81 35.51 14.32
C LEU A 867 -8.31 36.96 14.15
N VAL A 868 -8.37 37.44 12.90
CA VAL A 868 -8.79 38.81 12.55
C VAL A 868 -9.81 38.85 11.43
N THR A 869 -10.62 39.91 11.41
CA THR A 869 -11.34 40.35 10.22
C THR A 869 -10.73 41.63 9.66
N PHE A 870 -10.89 41.86 8.35
CA PHE A 870 -10.29 42.97 7.62
C PHE A 870 -11.32 43.81 6.85
N GLY A 871 -11.18 45.14 6.95
CA GLY A 871 -12.09 46.10 6.33
C GLY A 871 -11.88 46.29 4.83
N PRO A 872 -12.78 47.05 4.17
CA PRO A 872 -12.69 47.31 2.74
C PRO A 872 -11.48 48.17 2.37
N ASP A 873 -11.01 49.03 3.27
CA ASP A 873 -9.75 49.79 3.17
C ASP A 873 -8.55 48.87 2.89
N ARG A 874 -8.46 47.74 3.61
CA ARG A 874 -7.39 46.75 3.47
C ARG A 874 -7.51 45.96 2.16
N VAL A 875 -8.73 45.68 1.71
CA VAL A 875 -8.98 45.06 0.38
C VAL A 875 -8.53 45.99 -0.75
N MET A 876 -8.86 47.29 -0.66
CA MET A 876 -8.45 48.29 -1.65
C MET A 876 -6.93 48.48 -1.66
N GLU A 877 -6.31 48.59 -0.48
CA GLU A 877 -4.85 48.67 -0.31
C GLU A 877 -4.15 47.45 -0.96
N PHE A 878 -4.59 46.24 -0.61
CA PHE A 878 -4.02 45.01 -1.18
C PHE A 878 -4.20 44.94 -2.71
N CYS A 879 -5.38 45.26 -3.24
CA CYS A 879 -5.61 45.25 -4.68
C CYS A 879 -4.70 46.25 -5.41
N ASN A 880 -4.57 47.47 -4.88
CA ASN A 880 -3.69 48.51 -5.44
C ASN A 880 -2.21 48.10 -5.39
N ASN A 881 -1.75 47.53 -4.28
CA ASN A 881 -0.35 47.12 -4.09
C ASN A 881 0.09 45.98 -5.02
N ASN A 882 -0.86 45.21 -5.57
CA ASN A 882 -0.60 44.02 -6.38
C ASN A 882 -1.17 44.12 -7.81
N ASP A 883 -1.65 45.31 -8.22
CA ASP A 883 -2.28 45.57 -9.53
C ASP A 883 -3.45 44.58 -9.84
N LEU A 884 -4.26 44.28 -8.82
CA LEU A 884 -5.42 43.40 -8.90
C LEU A 884 -6.74 44.18 -9.02
N GLN A 885 -7.75 43.52 -9.55
CA GLN A 885 -9.12 44.03 -9.68
C GLN A 885 -10.10 43.39 -8.68
N LEU A 886 -9.80 42.17 -8.22
CA LEU A 886 -10.73 41.36 -7.43
C LEU A 886 -10.00 40.32 -6.56
N ILE A 887 -10.48 40.15 -5.33
CA ILE A 887 -10.24 38.99 -4.47
C ILE A 887 -11.48 38.08 -4.55
N VAL A 888 -11.31 36.79 -4.82
CA VAL A 888 -12.36 35.77 -4.67
C VAL A 888 -11.99 34.86 -3.51
N ARG A 889 -12.90 34.66 -2.56
CA ARG A 889 -12.67 33.86 -1.36
C ARG A 889 -13.86 32.99 -0.96
N ALA A 890 -13.68 32.07 -0.01
CA ALA A 890 -14.71 31.10 0.39
C ALA A 890 -15.03 31.16 1.91
N HIS A 891 -15.02 30.05 2.67
CA HIS A 891 -15.00 29.94 4.16
C HIS A 891 -16.18 30.53 4.97
N GLU A 892 -17.02 31.38 4.37
CA GLU A 892 -18.20 32.01 4.98
C GLU A 892 -19.47 31.58 4.27
N CYS A 893 -20.39 30.98 5.03
CA CYS A 893 -21.71 30.66 4.53
C CYS A 893 -22.53 31.95 4.32
N VAL A 894 -22.76 32.29 3.05
CA VAL A 894 -23.54 33.45 2.59
C VAL A 894 -24.86 33.00 1.96
N MET A 895 -25.94 33.75 2.19
CA MET A 895 -27.31 33.28 1.92
C MET A 895 -27.60 32.93 0.45
N ASP A 896 -27.08 33.73 -0.48
CA ASP A 896 -27.27 33.52 -1.93
C ASP A 896 -26.16 32.67 -2.57
N GLY A 897 -25.29 32.05 -1.76
CA GLY A 897 -24.13 31.28 -2.20
C GLY A 897 -22.96 32.14 -2.70
N PHE A 898 -23.17 33.44 -2.93
CA PHE A 898 -22.08 34.41 -3.11
C PHE A 898 -22.47 35.76 -2.52
N GLU A 899 -21.48 36.57 -2.15
CA GLU A 899 -21.69 37.92 -1.60
C GLU A 899 -20.57 38.87 -2.04
N ARG A 900 -20.87 40.16 -2.22
CA ARG A 900 -19.90 41.20 -2.59
C ARG A 900 -19.53 42.05 -1.38
N PHE A 901 -18.26 42.41 -1.29
CA PHE A 901 -17.68 43.28 -0.25
C PHE A 901 -16.69 44.27 -0.88
N ALA A 902 -16.35 45.34 -0.16
CA ALA A 902 -15.42 46.38 -0.60
C ALA A 902 -15.78 46.95 -2.00
N GLN A 903 -17.03 47.38 -2.14
CA GLN A 903 -17.60 47.89 -3.42
C GLN A 903 -17.57 46.88 -4.58
N GLY A 904 -17.34 45.59 -4.30
CA GLY A 904 -17.20 44.52 -5.29
C GLY A 904 -15.76 44.11 -5.61
N HIS A 905 -14.76 44.66 -4.94
CA HIS A 905 -13.35 44.22 -5.05
C HIS A 905 -13.07 42.94 -4.24
N LEU A 906 -14.03 42.46 -3.46
CA LEU A 906 -14.02 41.11 -2.89
C LEU A 906 -15.35 40.41 -3.15
N ILE A 907 -15.29 39.11 -3.50
CA ILE A 907 -16.44 38.21 -3.55
C ILE A 907 -16.19 37.01 -2.64
N THR A 908 -17.10 36.80 -1.68
CA THR A 908 -17.22 35.55 -0.91
C THR A 908 -18.08 34.56 -1.71
N LEU A 909 -17.70 33.28 -1.74
CA LEU A 909 -18.32 32.23 -2.54
C LEU A 909 -18.47 30.93 -1.72
N PHE A 910 -19.64 30.31 -1.75
CA PHE A 910 -19.97 29.11 -0.98
C PHE A 910 -20.80 28.15 -1.85
N SER A 911 -20.33 26.91 -2.06
CA SER A 911 -20.90 26.02 -3.09
C SER A 911 -21.86 24.93 -2.55
N ALA A 912 -21.96 24.75 -1.23
CA ALA A 912 -22.87 23.79 -0.59
C ALA A 912 -24.24 24.41 -0.23
N THR A 913 -25.36 23.73 -0.54
CA THR A 913 -26.72 24.23 -0.24
C THR A 913 -27.19 23.81 1.16
N ASN A 914 -27.97 24.65 1.84
CA ASN A 914 -28.50 24.38 3.19
C ASN A 914 -27.43 23.80 4.14
N TYR A 915 -26.32 24.51 4.29
CA TYR A 915 -25.15 24.08 5.04
C TYR A 915 -25.49 23.56 6.45
N CYS A 916 -24.89 22.43 6.81
CA CYS A 916 -25.17 21.66 8.03
C CYS A 916 -26.66 21.36 8.28
N GLY A 917 -27.50 21.39 7.24
CA GLY A 917 -28.95 21.20 7.33
C GLY A 917 -29.74 22.36 7.94
N THR A 918 -29.11 23.48 8.29
CA THR A 918 -29.70 24.54 9.12
C THR A 918 -29.58 25.96 8.55
N ALA A 919 -28.62 26.21 7.66
CA ALA A 919 -28.39 27.55 7.10
C ALA A 919 -29.46 27.99 6.09
N ASN A 920 -30.07 27.05 5.36
CA ASN A 920 -31.00 27.29 4.25
C ASN A 920 -30.47 28.24 3.15
N ASN A 921 -29.14 28.32 2.99
CA ASN A 921 -28.48 29.09 1.95
C ASN A 921 -28.54 28.39 0.57
N ALA A 922 -28.44 29.18 -0.50
CA ALA A 922 -28.09 28.67 -1.82
C ALA A 922 -26.59 28.34 -1.89
N GLY A 923 -26.22 27.48 -2.84
CA GLY A 923 -24.84 27.17 -3.19
C GLY A 923 -24.54 27.74 -4.57
N ALA A 924 -23.41 28.43 -4.74
CA ALA A 924 -23.05 29.09 -6.00
C ALA A 924 -21.66 28.70 -6.50
N ILE A 925 -21.44 28.93 -7.80
CA ILE A 925 -20.13 28.94 -8.47
C ILE A 925 -20.01 30.23 -9.27
N LEU A 926 -18.78 30.66 -9.55
CA LEU A 926 -18.51 31.79 -10.44
C LEU A 926 -17.96 31.27 -11.77
N VAL A 927 -18.57 31.67 -12.89
CA VAL A 927 -18.04 31.41 -14.23
C VAL A 927 -17.38 32.68 -14.74
N LEU A 928 -16.05 32.64 -14.91
CA LEU A 928 -15.25 33.75 -15.41
C LEU A 928 -15.05 33.62 -16.94
N GLY A 929 -15.53 34.61 -17.69
CA GLY A 929 -15.29 34.72 -19.13
C GLY A 929 -13.86 35.14 -19.49
N ARG A 930 -13.48 35.00 -20.77
CA ARG A 930 -12.17 35.47 -21.30
C ARG A 930 -12.01 36.99 -21.29
N ASP A 931 -13.13 37.70 -21.13
CA ASP A 931 -13.27 39.13 -20.91
C ASP A 931 -13.23 39.52 -19.41
N LEU A 932 -12.92 38.56 -18.54
CA LEU A 932 -12.95 38.68 -17.08
C LEU A 932 -14.34 39.02 -16.49
N VAL A 933 -15.42 38.82 -17.27
CA VAL A 933 -16.78 38.98 -16.75
C VAL A 933 -17.11 37.81 -15.82
N VAL A 934 -17.37 38.12 -14.56
CA VAL A 934 -17.79 37.18 -13.51
C VAL A 934 -19.31 36.96 -13.58
N VAL A 935 -19.73 35.73 -13.85
CA VAL A 935 -21.16 35.33 -13.88
C VAL A 935 -21.44 34.32 -12.76
N PRO A 936 -22.16 34.70 -11.69
CA PRO A 936 -22.58 33.75 -10.67
C PRO A 936 -23.63 32.78 -11.24
N LYS A 937 -23.58 31.53 -10.78
CA LYS A 937 -24.50 30.43 -11.10
C LYS A 937 -24.84 29.72 -9.80
N LEU A 938 -26.12 29.45 -9.53
CA LEU A 938 -26.58 29.10 -8.18
C LEU A 938 -27.68 28.03 -8.16
N ILE A 939 -27.52 27.07 -7.26
CA ILE A 939 -28.48 26.03 -6.93
C ILE A 939 -29.11 26.31 -5.56
N HIS A 940 -30.41 26.03 -5.42
CA HIS A 940 -31.14 26.20 -4.17
C HIS A 940 -31.26 24.88 -3.38
N PRO A 941 -31.51 24.91 -2.06
CA PRO A 941 -31.85 23.72 -1.29
C PRO A 941 -32.98 22.90 -1.91
N LEU A 942 -32.86 21.58 -1.88
CA LEU A 942 -33.97 20.69 -2.27
C LEU A 942 -35.05 20.69 -1.18
N PRO A 943 -36.35 20.63 -1.53
CA PRO A 943 -37.42 20.53 -0.54
C PRO A 943 -37.32 19.22 0.26
N PRO A 944 -37.77 19.19 1.53
CA PRO A 944 -37.80 17.95 2.32
C PRO A 944 -38.58 16.85 1.60
N ALA A 945 -38.09 15.62 1.67
CA ALA A 945 -38.75 14.46 1.06
C ALA A 945 -40.16 14.28 1.66
N ILE A 946 -41.18 14.24 0.80
CA ILE A 946 -42.56 14.01 1.23
C ILE A 946 -42.73 12.51 1.49
N ASN A 947 -43.01 12.15 2.75
CA ASN A 947 -43.08 10.76 3.24
C ASN A 947 -43.99 9.86 2.38
N SER A 948 -43.43 8.77 1.85
CA SER A 948 -44.17 7.65 1.26
C SER A 948 -44.27 6.47 2.25
N PRO A 949 -45.39 5.71 2.32
CA PRO A 949 -45.67 4.79 3.45
C PRO A 949 -44.83 3.49 3.55
N GLU A 950 -43.68 3.41 2.88
CA GLU A 950 -42.78 2.24 2.91
C GLU A 950 -41.56 2.42 3.85
N THR A 951 -41.52 3.52 4.61
CA THR A 951 -40.47 3.80 5.60
C THR A 951 -40.84 3.27 6.99
N SER A 952 -40.52 2.01 7.28
CA SER A 952 -40.57 1.47 8.65
C SER A 952 -39.55 2.18 9.57
N PRO A 953 -39.82 2.30 10.89
CA PRO A 953 -39.00 3.10 11.81
C PRO A 953 -37.56 2.60 12.03
N GLU A 954 -37.25 1.37 11.62
CA GLU A 954 -35.96 0.70 11.86
C GLU A 954 -34.79 1.28 11.04
N ARG A 955 -35.05 2.15 10.05
CA ARG A 955 -34.00 2.75 9.19
C ARG A 955 -33.50 4.12 9.62
N HIS A 956 -33.99 4.68 10.73
CA HIS A 956 -33.67 6.05 11.12
C HIS A 956 -32.45 6.21 12.05
N ILE A 957 -31.77 5.12 12.40
CA ILE A 957 -30.77 5.09 13.49
C ILE A 957 -29.32 5.27 13.00
N GLU A 958 -29.01 5.03 11.72
CA GLU A 958 -27.61 4.98 11.24
C GLU A 958 -27.03 6.33 10.76
N ASP A 959 -27.84 7.37 10.53
CA ASP A 959 -27.40 8.65 9.92
C ASP A 959 -27.32 9.84 10.90
N THR A 960 -27.60 9.67 12.20
CA THR A 960 -27.68 10.82 13.14
C THR A 960 -26.33 11.36 13.58
N TRP A 961 -25.24 10.57 13.56
CA TRP A 961 -23.94 10.94 14.15
C TRP A 961 -23.39 12.28 13.65
N MET A 962 -23.56 12.60 12.38
CA MET A 962 -23.08 13.86 11.79
C MET A 962 -24.02 15.04 12.08
N GLN A 963 -25.32 14.78 12.25
CA GLN A 963 -26.28 15.78 12.73
C GLN A 963 -26.04 16.10 14.21
N GLU A 964 -25.76 15.08 15.03
CA GLU A 964 -25.35 15.22 16.43
C GLU A 964 -24.01 15.94 16.56
N LEU A 965 -23.02 15.62 15.72
CA LEU A 965 -21.75 16.34 15.67
C LEU A 965 -21.96 17.82 15.33
N ASN A 966 -22.73 18.12 14.28
CA ASN A 966 -23.04 19.50 13.89
C ASN A 966 -23.92 20.23 14.91
N ALA A 967 -24.75 19.54 15.69
CA ALA A 967 -25.49 20.15 16.80
C ALA A 967 -24.59 20.49 17.99
N ASN A 968 -23.67 19.59 18.35
CA ASN A 968 -22.69 19.79 19.43
C ASN A 968 -21.57 20.80 19.04
N ARG A 969 -21.34 20.98 17.74
CA ARG A 969 -20.30 21.83 17.16
C ARG A 969 -20.91 22.62 16.00
N PRO A 970 -21.75 23.64 16.26
CA PRO A 970 -22.46 24.36 15.20
C PRO A 970 -21.49 24.95 14.15
N PRO A 971 -21.95 25.12 12.90
CA PRO A 971 -21.20 25.89 11.91
C PRO A 971 -21.09 27.35 12.32
N THR A 972 -20.13 28.07 11.73
CA THR A 972 -20.13 29.54 11.76
C THR A 972 -21.49 30.06 11.27
N PRO A 973 -22.15 30.98 11.99
CA PRO A 973 -23.44 31.51 11.56
C PRO A 973 -23.36 32.12 10.16
N THR A 974 -24.46 32.00 9.41
CA THR A 974 -24.63 32.72 8.13
C THR A 974 -24.40 34.21 8.34
N ARG A 975 -23.55 34.83 7.51
CA ARG A 975 -23.19 36.26 7.61
C ARG A 975 -24.45 37.13 7.68
N GLY A 976 -24.47 38.08 8.62
CA GLY A 976 -25.61 38.99 8.85
C GLY A 976 -26.78 38.45 9.69
N ARG A 977 -26.77 37.18 10.14
CA ARG A 977 -27.85 36.63 11.01
C ARG A 977 -27.52 36.84 12.50
N PRO A 978 -28.40 37.47 13.31
CA PRO A 978 -28.10 37.74 14.72
C PRO A 978 -28.01 36.46 15.57
N GLN A 979 -27.01 36.40 16.46
CA GLN A 979 -26.83 35.30 17.40
C GLN A 979 -28.00 35.21 18.41
N VAL A 980 -28.44 33.98 18.70
CA VAL A 980 -29.39 33.71 19.78
C VAL A 980 -28.65 33.74 21.12
N ALA A 981 -29.14 34.54 22.07
CA ALA A 981 -28.38 34.96 23.26
C ALA A 981 -28.00 33.88 24.30
N ASN A 982 -28.30 32.59 24.05
CA ASN A 982 -28.12 31.51 25.03
C ASN A 982 -26.89 30.62 24.84
N ASP A 983 -26.16 30.70 23.71
CA ASP A 983 -25.08 29.75 23.36
C ASP A 983 -23.69 30.07 23.95
N ARG A 984 -23.62 30.75 25.10
CA ARG A 984 -22.35 31.03 25.81
C ARG A 984 -21.65 29.80 26.40
N GLY A 985 -22.26 28.61 26.30
CA GLY A 985 -21.68 27.33 26.74
C GLY A 985 -21.26 26.39 25.60
N SER A 986 -21.43 26.78 24.33
CA SER A 986 -21.07 25.92 23.20
C SER A 986 -19.56 25.92 22.96
N LEU A 987 -18.99 24.73 22.71
CA LEU A 987 -17.59 24.51 22.29
C LEU A 987 -17.34 24.95 20.82
N ALA A 988 -18.12 25.91 20.32
CA ALA A 988 -18.04 26.46 18.97
C ALA A 988 -16.89 27.48 18.79
N TRP A 989 -16.08 27.67 19.82
CA TRP A 989 -14.93 28.57 19.86
C TRP A 989 -13.69 27.71 20.14
N ILE A 990 -12.72 27.76 19.22
CA ILE A 990 -11.40 27.10 19.36
C ILE A 990 -10.55 27.89 20.36
#